data_AF-K6DEK3-F1
#
_entry.id   AF-K6DEK3-F1
#
_cell.length_a   1.000
_cell.length_b   1.000
_cell.length_c   1.000
_cell.angle_alpha   90.00
_cell.angle_beta   90.00
_cell.angle_gamma   90.00
#
_symmetry.space_group_name_H-M   'P 1'
#
loop_
_entity.id
_entity.type
_entity.pdbx_description
1 polymer ?
#
loop_
_entity_poly.entity_id
_entity_poly.type
_entity_poly.pdbx_seq_one_letter_code
_entity_poly.pdbx_strand_id
1 'polypeptide(L)'
;MISSISKKVEQINKTRTWLNQTQMTQFERKTVEEIGSSGWYKQANAPITFDQETNTFYSELPKGKHIYLSYKEQNTKFSISPEHADLNLQTGETYRVSIKGQKDKDVSISLFAIFFQNGNRVVDQVIPFNEEMKMTIPNGINGVRLAVKIAGSGTFKIDAIQIGDIVVWGQDSVEKASFSRIEHTNWYMPVEKNVSFNRDNSSFYIDLEKGKHIYLPHKEANSAFSGTPQNPIAITEDGTFRILFEGQKDAQLDVKLFVVFYNENNEKIDTHQVDLNHKRLIMPDQEAKNIRLAIRVQGTGTLTLSTVAISGVGYWLPNKLKAAISSFPKFDYVFNIDKSNLYGLFQDNKILVHSEANCFESKLEAKQYRYLSYLDDSELNERPNETLLVPKVKHYYEIHPTAETYGNVNLELFIHCYKNGKRISLKQVPFHQLSIISFSADVTDVKFALRVNGTGLFQEVSVHLNEKKIEITNEVTVELNKENWFPSNKLLTLQDQEDGLLIDSTAGDKRGYASYKEKNNSYSIPPISHLLSIKKDAVYEVVLNATVPEDVQFIPMVVEYMGELKGEVYQFRLNTENTFRFHPETTDIRLALRIGGTGKIKLEQFTIKEMMVQPDTDRRKFVSNREPYELQLVKPKPLKKLKMAVIFDVFTTASFAEECELITFTPTNWLETLTSNKPDLLMVESAWVGNGGSWNKLVGYYGEENMKPLFSLIKWCNENNIPTVFWNKEDPVHFNRFIKTAVKFDYIFTTDERMIPNYKELAGHEQVYALPFAAQPAIHNPIKIVDERENKACFAGSYYRHHEDRARDMDRVLNCAAKYGLDIYDRNYEKNLKGLMPNHMFPERFNENIKGSLKYYEIDKAYKGYKVMINVNTVKDSPTMFSRRVFEGLACGTPTISTYAKGVEVIFGDLINISENEQEIDQAFRVLLNDEKEYRQKSMLGIREVLSKHTYTERLKFICEMVGLPVTYQLPKVTVIALIHSKQEFFRVLEQFTSQQYESKELYMLVDTFDGYLELFRKYNTKSVKTFIRSYMHKYQNMLEWIDTPYMTYFDIHDYYGEHYLSDLMLATTFTDSDFIGKSTYYEYDAKVQSLREQNHHHEYEFVTSLRPAAAIVKTEVFSKESLETVLEKVENGSDFASYLKYGKQLFSNDKYNYVSNAFKNNDKQQIDREMIKQIQI
;
A
#
# COMPACT_ATOMS: atom_id res chain seq x y z
N MET A 1 -13.53 -66.61 39.42
CA MET A 1 -12.35 -65.75 39.66
C MET A 1 -12.04 -64.84 38.45
N ILE A 2 -12.12 -65.33 37.20
CA ILE A 2 -11.92 -64.52 35.97
C ILE A 2 -12.96 -63.39 35.78
N SER A 3 -14.24 -63.56 36.17
CA SER A 3 -15.24 -62.49 36.02
C SER A 3 -15.09 -61.31 36.99
N SER A 4 -14.41 -61.50 38.14
CA SER A 4 -14.18 -60.42 39.10
C SER A 4 -13.00 -59.51 38.72
N ILE A 5 -12.04 -60.04 37.95
CA ILE A 5 -10.91 -59.27 37.41
C ILE A 5 -11.38 -58.42 36.22
N SER A 6 -12.24 -58.96 35.36
CA SER A 6 -12.78 -58.22 34.21
C SER A 6 -13.61 -56.99 34.63
N LYS A 7 -14.46 -57.10 35.67
CA LYS A 7 -15.20 -55.94 36.19
C LYS A 7 -14.32 -54.88 36.85
N LYS A 8 -13.22 -55.29 37.52
CA LYS A 8 -12.24 -54.35 38.10
C LYS A 8 -11.40 -53.65 37.03
N VAL A 9 -11.03 -54.34 35.95
CA VAL A 9 -10.30 -53.76 34.81
C VAL A 9 -11.19 -52.79 34.02
N GLU A 10 -12.47 -53.09 33.86
CA GLU A 10 -13.41 -52.19 33.18
C GLU A 10 -13.69 -50.92 33.99
N GLN A 11 -13.71 -51.01 35.32
CA GLN A 11 -13.85 -49.86 36.22
C GLN A 11 -12.57 -49.01 36.30
N ILE A 12 -11.39 -49.63 36.27
CA ILE A 12 -10.09 -48.94 36.16
C ILE A 12 -9.94 -48.26 34.79
N ASN A 13 -10.38 -48.90 33.71
CA ASN A 13 -10.34 -48.31 32.37
C ASN A 13 -11.34 -47.16 32.24
N LYS A 14 -12.58 -47.25 32.75
CA LYS A 14 -13.50 -46.10 32.80
C LYS A 14 -12.97 -44.93 33.63
N THR A 15 -12.24 -45.20 34.70
CA THR A 15 -11.62 -44.16 35.54
C THR A 15 -10.39 -43.54 34.86
N ARG A 16 -9.61 -44.33 34.10
CA ARG A 16 -8.47 -43.85 33.29
C ARG A 16 -8.88 -43.10 32.01
N THR A 17 -10.00 -43.45 31.38
CA THR A 17 -10.54 -42.70 30.23
C THR A 17 -11.14 -41.36 30.66
N TRP A 18 -11.60 -41.23 31.91
CA TRP A 18 -12.04 -39.97 32.50
C TRP A 18 -10.86 -39.07 32.96
N LEU A 19 -9.79 -39.66 33.51
CA LEU A 19 -8.60 -38.92 33.97
C LEU A 19 -7.62 -38.51 32.85
N ASN A 20 -7.60 -39.19 31.70
CA ASN A 20 -6.77 -38.83 30.54
C ASN A 20 -7.50 -37.91 29.54
N GLN A 21 -8.68 -37.39 29.88
CA GLN A 21 -9.34 -36.29 29.19
C GLN A 21 -9.11 -34.98 29.94
N THR A 22 -7.85 -34.53 30.07
CA THR A 22 -7.54 -33.09 30.26
C THR A 22 -6.04 -32.81 30.12
N GLN A 23 -5.58 -32.71 28.87
CA GLN A 23 -4.80 -31.56 28.41
C GLN A 23 -5.28 -31.26 26.98
N MET A 24 -6.53 -30.79 26.90
CA MET A 24 -7.08 -30.13 25.73
C MET A 24 -7.80 -28.89 26.26
N THR A 25 -7.20 -27.74 26.07
CA THR A 25 -7.80 -26.43 26.37
C THR A 25 -8.78 -26.05 25.27
N GLN A 26 -9.95 -25.58 25.71
CA GLN A 26 -11.01 -24.89 24.98
C GLN A 26 -11.74 -25.67 23.86
N PHE A 27 -12.63 -26.57 24.27
CA PHE A 27 -13.79 -27.00 23.46
C PHE A 27 -15.03 -26.98 24.36
N GLU A 28 -15.98 -26.07 24.11
CA GLU A 28 -17.30 -26.12 24.75
C GLU A 28 -18.34 -26.71 23.81
N ARG A 29 -18.82 -27.91 24.14
CA ARG A 29 -20.19 -28.33 23.79
C ARG A 29 -21.13 -27.59 24.76
N LYS A 30 -22.31 -27.12 24.32
CA LYS A 30 -23.36 -26.63 25.24
C LYS A 30 -23.68 -27.70 26.28
N THR A 31 -23.17 -27.56 27.50
CA THR A 31 -23.29 -28.53 28.60
C THR A 31 -24.52 -28.27 29.48
N VAL A 32 -25.14 -27.09 29.35
CA VAL A 32 -26.28 -26.63 30.15
C VAL A 32 -27.38 -26.00 29.29
N GLU A 33 -28.58 -25.95 29.86
CA GLU A 33 -29.82 -25.41 29.28
C GLU A 33 -30.45 -24.43 30.28
N GLU A 34 -30.87 -23.25 29.80
CA GLU A 34 -31.57 -22.26 30.62
C GLU A 34 -33.04 -22.64 30.80
N ILE A 35 -33.58 -22.40 31.99
CA ILE A 35 -34.95 -22.73 32.38
C ILE A 35 -35.84 -21.51 32.15
N GLY A 36 -36.66 -21.52 31.10
CA GLY A 36 -37.73 -20.52 30.89
C GLY A 36 -37.29 -19.05 30.90
N SER A 37 -36.06 -18.75 30.47
CA SER A 37 -35.46 -17.39 30.50
C SER A 37 -35.37 -16.77 31.90
N SER A 38 -35.24 -17.60 32.94
CA SER A 38 -35.19 -17.19 34.35
C SER A 38 -33.79 -16.79 34.85
N GLY A 39 -32.75 -16.98 34.03
CA GLY A 39 -31.36 -16.92 34.47
C GLY A 39 -30.91 -18.14 35.29
N TRP A 40 -31.73 -19.19 35.43
CA TRP A 40 -31.32 -20.46 36.03
C TRP A 40 -31.01 -21.51 34.97
N TYR A 41 -29.94 -22.26 35.18
CA TYR A 41 -29.43 -23.27 34.25
C TYR A 41 -29.47 -24.67 34.87
N LYS A 42 -29.83 -25.67 34.07
CA LYS A 42 -29.68 -27.10 34.39
C LYS A 42 -28.71 -27.76 33.41
N GLN A 43 -28.15 -28.92 33.77
CA GLN A 43 -27.42 -29.73 32.78
C GLN A 43 -28.40 -30.19 31.68
N ALA A 44 -27.99 -30.09 30.41
CA ALA A 44 -28.88 -30.33 29.27
C ALA A 44 -29.47 -31.76 29.26
N ASN A 45 -28.74 -32.74 29.81
CA ASN A 45 -29.16 -34.14 29.93
C ASN A 45 -29.74 -34.51 31.30
N ALA A 46 -29.97 -33.55 32.19
CA ALA A 46 -30.56 -33.84 33.49
C ALA A 46 -32.01 -34.32 33.34
N PRO A 47 -32.44 -35.38 34.05
CA PRO A 47 -33.81 -35.92 34.00
C PRO A 47 -34.76 -35.06 34.84
N ILE A 48 -34.75 -33.75 34.58
CA ILE A 48 -35.69 -32.76 35.09
C ILE A 48 -36.18 -31.91 33.92
N THR A 49 -37.49 -31.86 33.75
CA THR A 49 -38.16 -30.99 32.78
C THR A 49 -38.89 -29.88 33.52
N PHE A 50 -39.02 -28.72 32.87
CA PHE A 50 -39.72 -27.57 33.39
C PHE A 50 -40.83 -27.18 32.41
N ASP A 51 -42.05 -27.11 32.90
CA ASP A 51 -43.20 -26.60 32.18
C ASP A 51 -43.43 -25.14 32.57
N GLN A 52 -43.21 -24.25 31.60
CA GLN A 52 -43.29 -22.80 31.79
C GLN A 52 -44.74 -22.31 31.94
N GLU A 53 -45.73 -22.98 31.36
CA GLU A 53 -47.14 -22.55 31.45
C GLU A 53 -47.71 -22.81 32.84
N THR A 54 -47.31 -23.92 33.46
CA THR A 54 -47.82 -24.33 34.78
C THR A 54 -46.88 -24.01 35.94
N ASN A 55 -45.68 -23.46 35.64
CA ASN A 55 -44.56 -23.27 36.58
C ASN A 55 -44.25 -24.53 37.39
N THR A 56 -44.21 -25.68 36.71
CA THR A 56 -44.04 -27.01 37.36
C THR A 56 -42.80 -27.70 36.85
N PHE A 57 -41.98 -28.19 37.79
CA PHE A 57 -40.87 -29.08 37.52
C PHE A 57 -41.28 -30.54 37.69
N TYR A 58 -40.84 -31.39 36.78
CA TYR A 58 -40.99 -32.84 36.84
C TYR A 58 -39.61 -33.47 37.00
N SER A 59 -39.39 -34.21 38.09
CA SER A 59 -38.11 -34.88 38.36
C SER A 59 -38.25 -36.39 38.28
N GLU A 60 -37.40 -37.02 37.45
CA GLU A 60 -37.29 -38.47 37.32
C GLU A 60 -35.98 -39.01 37.93
N LEU A 61 -35.47 -38.34 38.98
CA LEU A 61 -34.20 -38.73 39.59
C LEU A 61 -34.29 -40.05 40.37
N PRO A 62 -33.38 -41.02 40.13
CA PRO A 62 -33.32 -42.26 40.91
C PRO A 62 -33.03 -42.00 42.40
N LYS A 63 -33.50 -42.89 43.27
CA LYS A 63 -33.31 -42.79 44.74
C LYS A 63 -31.82 -42.62 45.09
N GLY A 64 -31.49 -41.54 45.80
CA GLY A 64 -30.11 -41.19 46.21
C GLY A 64 -29.32 -40.34 45.18
N LYS A 65 -29.90 -40.00 44.03
CA LYS A 65 -29.32 -39.05 43.07
C LYS A 65 -29.89 -37.65 43.26
N HIS A 66 -29.09 -36.64 42.91
CA HIS A 66 -29.47 -35.23 42.95
C HIS A 66 -28.87 -34.48 41.76
N ILE A 67 -29.45 -33.35 41.42
CA ILE A 67 -28.86 -32.37 40.51
C ILE A 67 -28.86 -30.99 41.15
N TYR A 68 -28.19 -30.05 40.50
CA TYR A 68 -28.22 -28.64 40.86
C TYR A 68 -28.74 -27.82 39.70
N LEU A 69 -29.60 -26.85 40.00
CA LEU A 69 -29.86 -25.70 39.14
C LEU A 69 -28.89 -24.60 39.55
N SER A 70 -28.21 -23.97 38.59
CA SER A 70 -27.21 -22.93 38.82
C SER A 70 -27.77 -21.57 38.40
N TYR A 71 -27.68 -20.55 39.25
CA TYR A 71 -28.13 -19.20 38.90
C TYR A 71 -27.03 -18.43 38.18
N LYS A 72 -27.34 -17.88 37.00
CA LYS A 72 -26.50 -17.03 36.13
C LYS A 72 -25.11 -17.57 35.77
N GLU A 73 -24.88 -18.85 36.04
CA GLU A 73 -23.58 -19.49 35.88
C GLU A 73 -23.75 -20.81 35.13
N GLN A 74 -23.17 -20.89 33.94
CA GLN A 74 -23.30 -22.03 33.03
C GLN A 74 -22.37 -23.20 33.42
N ASN A 75 -21.27 -22.92 34.12
CA ASN A 75 -20.40 -23.96 34.63
C ASN A 75 -21.01 -24.63 35.88
N THR A 76 -21.43 -25.89 35.79
CA THR A 76 -22.05 -26.61 36.92
C THR A 76 -21.06 -27.18 37.95
N LYS A 77 -19.75 -26.92 37.82
CA LYS A 77 -18.74 -27.28 38.83
C LYS A 77 -18.67 -26.25 39.95
N PHE A 78 -19.47 -26.44 41.01
CA PHE A 78 -19.52 -25.55 42.18
C PHE A 78 -18.24 -25.54 43.06
N SER A 79 -17.17 -26.22 42.65
CA SER A 79 -15.82 -26.03 43.23
C SER A 79 -15.07 -24.85 42.61
N ILE A 80 -15.56 -24.30 41.49
CA ILE A 80 -14.97 -23.19 40.77
C ILE A 80 -15.77 -21.92 41.10
N SER A 81 -15.03 -20.84 41.35
CA SER A 81 -15.56 -19.48 41.55
C SER A 81 -16.49 -19.06 40.40
N PRO A 82 -17.51 -18.22 40.64
CA PRO A 82 -18.35 -17.72 39.55
C PRO A 82 -17.54 -16.89 38.55
N GLU A 83 -17.83 -17.03 37.26
CA GLU A 83 -17.29 -16.20 36.17
C GLU A 83 -18.06 -14.88 36.03
N HIS A 84 -19.33 -14.86 36.46
CA HIS A 84 -20.18 -13.68 36.50
C HIS A 84 -20.62 -13.36 37.94
N ALA A 85 -20.25 -12.18 38.44
CA ALA A 85 -20.58 -11.71 39.79
C ALA A 85 -21.82 -10.79 39.79
N ASP A 86 -23.00 -11.37 39.53
CA ASP A 86 -24.23 -10.60 39.31
C ASP A 86 -25.12 -10.41 40.55
N LEU A 87 -24.71 -10.92 41.72
CA LEU A 87 -25.41 -10.75 42.99
C LEU A 87 -24.60 -9.77 43.85
N ASN A 88 -24.97 -8.48 43.80
CA ASN A 88 -24.35 -7.41 44.60
C ASN A 88 -24.66 -7.54 46.09
N LEU A 89 -24.10 -8.56 46.74
CA LEU A 89 -24.22 -8.80 48.17
C LEU A 89 -22.94 -8.35 48.88
N GLN A 90 -23.07 -7.53 49.91
CA GLN A 90 -21.95 -6.94 50.64
C GLN A 90 -21.39 -7.94 51.66
N THR A 91 -20.06 -8.05 51.73
CA THR A 91 -19.37 -8.86 52.75
C THR A 91 -19.59 -8.26 54.14
N GLY A 92 -19.85 -9.09 55.14
CA GLY A 92 -20.13 -8.69 56.51
C GLY A 92 -21.61 -8.45 56.82
N GLU A 93 -22.47 -8.32 55.80
CA GLU A 93 -23.90 -8.08 55.94
C GLU A 93 -24.70 -9.38 56.13
N THR A 94 -25.88 -9.25 56.77
CA THR A 94 -26.81 -10.36 57.01
C THR A 94 -28.11 -10.17 56.23
N TYR A 95 -28.37 -11.06 55.29
CA TYR A 95 -29.55 -11.06 54.44
C TYR A 95 -30.59 -12.06 54.93
N ARG A 96 -31.88 -11.74 54.77
CA ARG A 96 -32.95 -12.75 54.88
C ARG A 96 -33.04 -13.49 53.55
N VAL A 97 -33.01 -14.81 53.60
CA VAL A 97 -33.05 -15.69 52.44
C VAL A 97 -34.20 -16.65 52.58
N SER A 98 -35.02 -16.78 51.54
CA SER A 98 -36.09 -17.77 51.50
C SER A 98 -36.23 -18.37 50.11
N ILE A 99 -36.65 -19.63 50.10
CA ILE A 99 -37.08 -20.35 48.90
C ILE A 99 -38.46 -20.96 49.21
N LYS A 100 -39.49 -20.56 48.47
CA LYS A 100 -40.89 -20.93 48.71
C LYS A 100 -41.47 -21.66 47.51
N GLY A 101 -42.30 -22.65 47.76
CA GLY A 101 -43.03 -23.38 46.74
C GLY A 101 -43.74 -24.63 47.24
N GLN A 102 -44.11 -25.51 46.31
CA GLN A 102 -44.84 -26.75 46.59
C GLN A 102 -44.02 -27.94 46.10
N LYS A 103 -44.01 -29.06 46.82
CA LYS A 103 -43.28 -30.26 46.39
C LYS A 103 -43.97 -31.54 46.84
N ASP A 104 -43.82 -32.60 46.06
CA ASP A 104 -44.23 -33.93 46.45
C ASP A 104 -43.40 -34.45 47.64
N LYS A 105 -43.96 -35.43 48.39
CA LYS A 105 -43.31 -36.01 49.57
C LYS A 105 -41.94 -36.63 49.26
N ASP A 106 -41.77 -37.18 48.05
CA ASP A 106 -40.58 -37.89 47.62
C ASP A 106 -39.52 -36.99 46.94
N VAL A 107 -39.80 -35.69 46.79
CA VAL A 107 -38.85 -34.69 46.28
C VAL A 107 -38.26 -33.89 47.45
N SER A 108 -36.94 -33.73 47.47
CA SER A 108 -36.22 -32.86 48.40
C SER A 108 -35.59 -31.71 47.65
N ILE A 109 -35.78 -30.49 48.15
CA ILE A 109 -35.26 -29.25 47.56
C ILE A 109 -34.51 -28.47 48.65
N SER A 110 -33.38 -27.87 48.31
CA SER A 110 -32.70 -26.91 49.19
C SER A 110 -31.91 -25.91 48.35
N LEU A 111 -31.88 -24.65 48.77
CA LEU A 111 -31.06 -23.62 48.15
C LEU A 111 -29.68 -23.58 48.84
N PHE A 112 -28.62 -23.53 48.05
CA PHE A 112 -27.25 -23.40 48.52
C PHE A 112 -26.73 -22.02 48.14
N ALA A 113 -26.20 -21.30 49.11
CA ALA A 113 -25.34 -20.15 48.89
C ALA A 113 -23.89 -20.58 49.15
N ILE A 114 -23.05 -20.49 48.12
CA ILE A 114 -21.68 -21.01 48.13
C ILE A 114 -20.74 -19.81 48.02
N PHE A 115 -19.88 -19.64 49.02
CA PHE A 115 -18.98 -18.49 49.12
C PHE A 115 -17.55 -18.84 48.71
N PHE A 116 -16.92 -17.94 47.96
CA PHE A 116 -15.57 -18.07 47.46
C PHE A 116 -14.69 -16.93 47.94
N GLN A 117 -13.44 -17.26 48.30
CA GLN A 117 -12.39 -16.31 48.64
C GLN A 117 -11.14 -16.68 47.83
N ASN A 118 -10.63 -15.73 47.06
CA ASN A 118 -9.44 -15.92 46.20
C ASN A 118 -9.58 -17.16 45.29
N GLY A 119 -10.77 -17.37 44.73
CA GLY A 119 -11.07 -18.49 43.83
C GLY A 119 -11.34 -19.84 44.51
N ASN A 120 -11.13 -19.95 45.82
CA ASN A 120 -11.37 -21.17 46.59
C ASN A 120 -12.72 -21.14 47.29
N ARG A 121 -13.45 -22.25 47.23
CA ARG A 121 -14.72 -22.44 47.97
C ARG A 121 -14.44 -22.51 49.47
N VAL A 122 -15.08 -21.64 50.26
CA VAL A 122 -14.78 -21.49 51.70
C VAL A 122 -15.90 -22.04 52.58
N VAL A 123 -17.15 -21.62 52.35
CA VAL A 123 -18.32 -21.99 53.16
C VAL A 123 -19.55 -22.16 52.27
N ASP A 124 -20.40 -23.12 52.63
CA ASP A 124 -21.75 -23.26 52.10
C ASP A 124 -22.77 -22.93 53.19
N GLN A 125 -23.82 -22.18 52.86
CA GLN A 125 -25.03 -22.11 53.65
C GLN A 125 -26.19 -22.78 52.90
N VAL A 126 -26.89 -23.67 53.59
CA VAL A 126 -28.01 -24.44 53.03
C VAL A 126 -29.30 -23.91 53.60
N ILE A 127 -30.17 -23.40 52.73
CA ILE A 127 -31.49 -22.89 53.07
C ILE A 127 -32.54 -23.95 52.74
N PRO A 128 -33.23 -24.50 53.76
CA PRO A 128 -34.29 -25.49 53.56
C PRO A 128 -35.46 -24.92 52.75
N PHE A 129 -36.11 -25.78 51.98
CA PHE A 129 -37.29 -25.40 51.20
C PHE A 129 -38.48 -25.05 52.10
N ASN A 130 -39.18 -23.96 51.79
CA ASN A 130 -40.28 -23.38 52.57
C ASN A 130 -39.89 -22.84 53.96
N GLU A 131 -38.61 -22.59 54.19
CA GLU A 131 -38.12 -21.92 55.39
C GLU A 131 -37.46 -20.58 55.03
N GLU A 132 -37.51 -19.63 55.98
CA GLU A 132 -36.80 -18.35 55.89
C GLU A 132 -35.66 -18.37 56.91
N MET A 133 -34.46 -18.02 56.45
CA MET A 133 -33.27 -17.99 57.31
C MET A 133 -32.46 -16.72 57.10
N LYS A 134 -31.66 -16.36 58.11
CA LYS A 134 -30.66 -15.30 58.00
C LYS A 134 -29.35 -15.88 57.50
N MET A 135 -28.83 -15.31 56.42
CA MET A 135 -27.54 -15.65 55.81
C MET A 135 -26.59 -14.46 55.97
N THR A 136 -25.55 -14.64 56.79
CA THR A 136 -24.45 -13.66 56.89
C THR A 136 -23.36 -13.99 55.90
N ILE A 137 -22.90 -13.00 55.13
CA ILE A 137 -21.78 -13.18 54.19
C ILE A 137 -20.47 -12.93 54.94
N PRO A 138 -19.54 -13.90 55.01
CA PRO A 138 -18.27 -13.71 55.68
C PRO A 138 -17.45 -12.55 55.10
N ASN A 139 -16.62 -11.91 55.93
CA ASN A 139 -15.67 -10.89 55.48
C ASN A 139 -14.63 -11.52 54.54
N GLY A 140 -14.30 -10.82 53.43
CA GLY A 140 -13.28 -11.26 52.47
C GLY A 140 -13.76 -12.22 51.38
N ILE A 141 -15.07 -12.47 51.27
CA ILE A 141 -15.67 -13.21 50.14
C ILE A 141 -15.64 -12.33 48.88
N ASN A 142 -15.15 -12.88 47.77
CA ASN A 142 -15.09 -12.20 46.47
C ASN A 142 -15.91 -12.91 45.38
N GLY A 143 -16.69 -13.93 45.74
CA GLY A 143 -17.65 -14.57 44.84
C GLY A 143 -18.75 -15.33 45.60
N VAL A 144 -19.99 -15.24 45.11
CA VAL A 144 -21.14 -15.97 45.66
C VAL A 144 -21.85 -16.71 44.54
N ARG A 145 -22.13 -18.01 44.74
CA ARG A 145 -22.93 -18.82 43.83
C ARG A 145 -24.21 -19.29 44.50
N LEU A 146 -25.32 -19.25 43.77
CA LEU A 146 -26.57 -19.86 44.18
C LEU A 146 -26.80 -21.15 43.41
N ALA A 147 -27.18 -22.20 44.14
CA ALA A 147 -27.52 -23.49 43.57
C ALA A 147 -28.77 -24.07 44.22
N VAL A 148 -29.77 -24.47 43.44
CA VAL A 148 -30.92 -25.23 43.98
C VAL A 148 -30.63 -26.71 43.80
N LYS A 149 -30.45 -27.42 44.90
CA LYS A 149 -30.27 -28.87 44.92
C LYS A 149 -31.62 -29.56 44.90
N ILE A 150 -31.81 -30.48 43.96
CA ILE A 150 -33.04 -31.27 43.82
C ILE A 150 -32.67 -32.74 43.91
N ALA A 151 -33.39 -33.51 44.74
CA ALA A 151 -33.19 -34.94 44.89
C ALA A 151 -34.53 -35.69 44.99
N GLY A 152 -34.60 -36.91 44.45
CA GLY A 152 -35.81 -37.73 44.44
C GLY A 152 -36.70 -37.48 43.21
N SER A 153 -37.73 -38.31 43.03
CA SER A 153 -38.63 -38.27 41.88
C SER A 153 -40.03 -37.82 42.29
N GLY A 154 -40.65 -37.01 41.44
CA GLY A 154 -41.95 -36.39 41.68
C GLY A 154 -42.02 -34.99 41.10
N THR A 155 -43.09 -34.27 41.41
CA THR A 155 -43.34 -32.90 40.94
C THR A 155 -43.08 -31.86 42.02
N PHE A 156 -42.64 -30.68 41.61
CA PHE A 156 -42.52 -29.53 42.49
C PHE A 156 -42.63 -28.21 41.74
N LYS A 157 -42.93 -27.13 42.47
CA LYS A 157 -42.99 -25.75 42.01
C LYS A 157 -42.11 -24.91 42.90
N ILE A 158 -41.37 -23.98 42.30
CA ILE A 158 -40.71 -22.91 43.04
C ILE A 158 -41.51 -21.65 42.74
N ASP A 159 -42.13 -21.07 43.75
CA ASP A 159 -42.96 -19.87 43.62
C ASP A 159 -42.08 -18.62 43.72
N ALA A 160 -41.13 -18.62 44.67
CA ALA A 160 -40.20 -17.51 44.84
C ALA A 160 -38.85 -17.95 45.44
N ILE A 161 -37.76 -17.30 45.00
CA ILE A 161 -36.47 -17.30 45.69
C ILE A 161 -36.04 -15.85 45.88
N GLN A 162 -35.78 -15.46 47.13
CA GLN A 162 -35.48 -14.08 47.49
C GLN A 162 -34.32 -13.98 48.49
N ILE A 163 -33.45 -12.99 48.29
CA ILE A 163 -32.30 -12.64 49.14
C ILE A 163 -32.37 -11.14 49.44
N GLY A 164 -32.81 -10.74 50.64
CA GLY A 164 -33.13 -9.35 50.94
C GLY A 164 -34.19 -8.81 49.96
N ASP A 165 -33.88 -7.73 49.25
CA ASP A 165 -34.75 -7.15 48.22
C ASP A 165 -34.50 -7.75 46.82
N ILE A 166 -33.54 -8.67 46.68
CA ILE A 166 -33.18 -9.30 45.40
C ILE A 166 -34.06 -10.52 45.17
N VAL A 167 -34.92 -10.46 44.14
CA VAL A 167 -35.71 -11.61 43.66
C VAL A 167 -34.93 -12.31 42.56
N VAL A 168 -34.61 -13.60 42.76
CA VAL A 168 -33.85 -14.41 41.79
C VAL A 168 -34.71 -15.47 41.11
N TRP A 169 -35.96 -15.69 41.57
CA TRP A 169 -36.97 -16.53 40.94
C TRP A 169 -38.37 -16.07 41.41
N GLY A 170 -39.35 -15.95 40.49
CA GLY A 170 -40.75 -15.56 40.78
C GLY A 170 -41.22 -14.32 39.99
N GLN A 171 -42.53 -14.20 39.72
CA GLN A 171 -43.14 -13.02 39.10
C GLN A 171 -43.37 -11.91 40.13
N ASP A 172 -42.92 -10.71 39.78
CA ASP A 172 -43.12 -9.40 40.38
C ASP A 172 -44.22 -9.28 41.46
N SER A 173 -43.79 -9.08 42.70
CA SER A 173 -44.29 -7.95 43.47
C SER A 173 -43.25 -6.81 43.35
N VAL A 174 -43.12 -6.26 42.14
CA VAL A 174 -42.20 -5.14 41.84
C VAL A 174 -42.92 -3.83 42.08
N GLU A 175 -42.38 -3.03 43.00
CA GLU A 175 -42.57 -1.59 42.98
C GLU A 175 -42.16 -1.05 41.61
N LYS A 176 -43.06 -0.33 40.94
CA LYS A 176 -42.88 0.30 39.61
C LYS A 176 -41.42 0.59 39.23
N ALA A 177 -40.81 -0.26 38.40
CA ALA A 177 -39.51 0.01 37.82
C ALA A 177 -39.58 1.28 36.95
N SER A 178 -38.66 2.22 37.19
CA SER A 178 -38.63 3.52 36.48
C SER A 178 -38.05 3.42 35.07
N PHE A 179 -37.40 2.30 34.73
CA PHE A 179 -36.76 2.04 33.43
C PHE A 179 -37.04 0.60 32.97
N SER A 180 -37.12 0.41 31.65
CA SER A 180 -37.21 -0.88 30.98
C SER A 180 -36.03 -1.06 30.03
N ARG A 181 -35.42 -2.25 30.02
CA ARG A 181 -34.35 -2.59 29.07
C ARG A 181 -34.91 -2.70 27.66
N ILE A 182 -34.20 -2.12 26.69
CA ILE A 182 -34.51 -2.25 25.27
C ILE A 182 -34.04 -3.63 24.82
N GLU A 183 -34.96 -4.45 24.31
CA GLU A 183 -34.64 -5.82 23.89
C GLU A 183 -33.44 -5.90 22.94
N HIS A 184 -32.63 -6.94 23.12
CA HIS A 184 -31.43 -7.21 22.32
C HIS A 184 -30.31 -6.15 22.41
N THR A 185 -30.43 -5.17 23.31
CA THR A 185 -29.39 -4.20 23.59
C THR A 185 -29.04 -4.17 25.08
N ASN A 186 -28.00 -3.42 25.43
CA ASN A 186 -27.68 -3.07 26.82
C ASN A 186 -28.13 -1.66 27.18
N TRP A 187 -29.06 -1.07 26.43
CA TRP A 187 -29.62 0.25 26.69
C TRP A 187 -30.97 0.14 27.40
N TYR A 188 -31.26 1.12 28.23
CA TYR A 188 -32.52 1.23 28.98
C TYR A 188 -33.28 2.47 28.50
N MET A 189 -34.61 2.38 28.53
CA MET A 189 -35.50 3.51 28.31
C MET A 189 -36.39 3.72 29.53
N PRO A 190 -36.72 4.96 29.91
CA PRO A 190 -37.63 5.22 31.02
C PRO A 190 -39.03 4.68 30.70
N VAL A 191 -39.76 4.19 31.70
CA VAL A 191 -41.15 3.71 31.54
C VAL A 191 -42.11 4.90 31.53
N GLU A 192 -42.07 5.67 30.44
CA GLU A 192 -42.92 6.84 30.21
C GLU A 192 -43.93 6.57 29.09
N LYS A 193 -45.15 7.12 29.18
CA LYS A 193 -46.18 6.95 28.13
C LYS A 193 -45.81 7.57 26.78
N ASN A 194 -44.86 8.51 26.79
CA ASN A 194 -44.53 9.33 25.63
C ASN A 194 -43.22 8.92 24.94
N VAL A 195 -42.67 7.76 25.31
CA VAL A 195 -41.47 7.19 24.69
C VAL A 195 -41.79 5.74 24.35
N SER A 196 -41.61 5.36 23.09
CA SER A 196 -41.77 3.97 22.67
C SER A 196 -40.68 3.57 21.68
N PHE A 197 -40.33 2.29 21.67
CA PHE A 197 -39.32 1.73 20.76
C PHE A 197 -39.97 0.68 19.86
N ASN A 198 -39.90 0.91 18.55
CA ASN A 198 -40.31 -0.04 17.53
C ASN A 198 -39.12 -0.94 17.16
N ARG A 199 -39.30 -2.24 17.40
CA ARG A 199 -38.27 -3.27 17.23
C ARG A 199 -38.00 -3.59 15.76
N ASP A 200 -39.01 -3.52 14.90
CA ASP A 200 -38.90 -3.98 13.51
C ASP A 200 -38.00 -3.07 12.68
N ASN A 201 -37.92 -1.79 13.06
CA ASN A 201 -37.13 -0.78 12.37
C ASN A 201 -36.13 -0.05 13.29
N SER A 202 -35.96 -0.52 14.53
CA SER A 202 -35.06 0.08 15.54
C SER A 202 -35.27 1.58 15.75
N SER A 203 -36.52 2.05 15.70
CA SER A 203 -36.86 3.48 15.84
C SER A 203 -37.52 3.80 17.18
N PHE A 204 -37.20 4.96 17.73
CA PHE A 204 -37.83 5.55 18.90
C PHE A 204 -38.86 6.58 18.46
N TYR A 205 -40.06 6.52 19.03
CA TYR A 205 -41.03 7.60 18.98
C TYR A 205 -41.02 8.33 20.32
N ILE A 206 -40.79 9.65 20.28
CA ILE A 206 -40.56 10.48 21.46
C ILE A 206 -41.50 11.68 21.37
N ASP A 207 -42.24 11.96 22.44
CA ASP A 207 -43.14 13.11 22.55
C ASP A 207 -43.01 13.81 23.91
N LEU A 208 -41.98 14.66 24.04
CA LEU A 208 -41.66 15.33 25.30
C LEU A 208 -42.12 16.79 25.28
N GLU A 209 -42.66 17.26 26.41
CA GLU A 209 -42.99 18.68 26.59
C GLU A 209 -41.74 19.58 26.41
N LYS A 210 -41.96 20.80 25.93
CA LYS A 210 -40.89 21.78 25.68
C LYS A 210 -39.99 21.97 26.92
N GLY A 211 -38.72 21.65 26.78
CA GLY A 211 -37.69 21.78 27.84
C GLY A 211 -37.47 20.52 28.68
N LYS A 212 -38.33 19.49 28.56
CA LYS A 212 -38.09 18.18 29.17
C LYS A 212 -37.16 17.34 28.30
N HIS A 213 -36.36 16.50 28.96
CA HIS A 213 -35.46 15.55 28.31
C HIS A 213 -35.46 14.24 29.06
N ILE A 214 -35.12 13.17 28.36
CA ILE A 214 -34.92 11.84 28.92
C ILE A 214 -33.47 11.40 28.71
N TYR A 215 -33.04 10.42 29.49
CA TYR A 215 -31.80 9.69 29.24
C TYR A 215 -32.13 8.24 28.91
N LEU A 216 -31.44 7.71 27.91
CA LEU A 216 -31.35 6.29 27.63
C LEU A 216 -29.98 5.82 28.17
N PRO A 217 -29.87 5.34 29.42
CA PRO A 217 -28.58 4.91 29.96
C PRO A 217 -28.18 3.53 29.42
N HIS A 218 -26.88 3.29 29.35
CA HIS A 218 -26.29 2.02 28.97
C HIS A 218 -25.87 1.22 30.22
N LYS A 219 -26.10 -0.10 30.22
CA LYS A 219 -25.79 -1.11 31.25
C LYS A 219 -26.47 -0.98 32.61
N GLU A 220 -27.03 0.17 32.95
CA GLU A 220 -27.71 0.38 34.23
C GLU A 220 -29.03 1.16 34.06
N ALA A 221 -30.00 0.85 34.90
CA ALA A 221 -31.36 1.39 34.82
C ALA A 221 -31.54 2.67 35.65
N ASN A 222 -30.61 3.63 35.52
CA ASN A 222 -30.55 4.85 36.33
C ASN A 222 -29.96 6.04 35.54
N SER A 223 -30.52 7.24 35.76
CA SER A 223 -30.06 8.50 35.16
C SER A 223 -29.33 9.44 36.14
N ALA A 224 -29.10 9.04 37.40
CA ALA A 224 -28.30 9.79 38.35
C ALA A 224 -26.80 9.59 38.10
N PHE A 225 -26.24 10.37 37.17
CA PHE A 225 -24.81 10.32 36.80
C PHE A 225 -23.86 10.98 37.80
N SER A 226 -24.36 11.63 38.86
CA SER A 226 -23.53 12.17 39.93
C SER A 226 -23.22 11.15 41.04
N GLY A 227 -24.01 10.07 41.12
CA GLY A 227 -23.82 9.00 42.10
C GLY A 227 -22.87 7.91 41.59
N THR A 228 -22.49 7.01 42.50
CA THR A 228 -21.61 5.87 42.21
C THR A 228 -22.19 5.01 41.07
N PRO A 229 -21.44 4.76 39.98
CA PRO A 229 -21.83 3.84 38.91
C PRO A 229 -22.14 2.44 39.43
N GLN A 230 -23.20 1.81 38.91
CA GLN A 230 -23.54 0.41 39.25
C GLN A 230 -22.82 -0.59 38.34
N ASN A 231 -22.73 -0.28 37.05
CA ASN A 231 -22.11 -1.15 36.05
C ASN A 231 -21.32 -0.32 35.02
N PRO A 232 -20.21 0.32 35.43
CA PRO A 232 -19.43 1.16 34.54
C PRO A 232 -18.65 0.32 33.51
N ILE A 233 -18.28 0.97 32.40
CA ILE A 233 -17.35 0.42 31.42
C ILE A 233 -15.94 0.77 31.87
N ALA A 234 -15.13 -0.24 32.18
CA ALA A 234 -13.73 -0.04 32.53
C ALA A 234 -12.95 0.49 31.33
N ILE A 235 -12.05 1.45 31.58
CA ILE A 235 -11.10 1.95 30.60
C ILE A 235 -9.93 0.96 30.54
N THR A 236 -9.78 0.27 29.41
CA THR A 236 -8.74 -0.74 29.19
C THR A 236 -7.55 -0.25 28.36
N GLU A 237 -7.65 0.95 27.78
CA GLU A 237 -6.64 1.53 26.90
C GLU A 237 -6.34 2.97 27.34
N ASP A 238 -5.05 3.31 27.46
CA ASP A 238 -4.59 4.68 27.67
C ASP A 238 -4.60 5.43 26.33
N GLY A 239 -5.34 6.55 26.23
CA GLY A 239 -5.29 7.38 25.02
C GLY A 239 -6.55 8.17 24.69
N THR A 240 -6.62 8.66 23.45
CA THR A 240 -7.72 9.48 22.93
C THR A 240 -8.88 8.62 22.45
N PHE A 241 -10.06 8.85 23.02
CA PHE A 241 -11.31 8.15 22.72
C PHE A 241 -11.93 8.71 21.45
N ARG A 242 -12.02 7.89 20.41
CA ARG A 242 -12.71 8.26 19.15
C ARG A 242 -14.18 7.90 19.24
N ILE A 243 -15.06 8.89 19.33
CA ILE A 243 -16.51 8.68 19.44
C ILE A 243 -17.17 8.76 18.06
N LEU A 244 -17.96 7.74 17.75
CA LEU A 244 -18.84 7.67 16.59
C LEU A 244 -20.29 7.57 17.06
N PHE A 245 -21.09 8.60 16.79
CA PHE A 245 -22.50 8.65 17.16
C PHE A 245 -23.36 9.03 15.95
N GLU A 246 -24.01 8.04 15.35
CA GLU A 246 -24.69 8.17 14.05
C GLU A 246 -26.14 7.72 14.13
N GLY A 247 -27.02 8.39 13.39
CA GLY A 247 -28.45 8.08 13.34
C GLY A 247 -29.25 9.07 12.52
N GLN A 248 -30.56 8.83 12.42
CA GLN A 248 -31.51 9.72 11.79
C GLN A 248 -32.46 10.27 12.85
N LYS A 249 -32.77 11.56 12.79
CA LYS A 249 -33.74 12.19 13.71
C LYS A 249 -34.56 13.23 12.98
N ASP A 250 -35.78 13.44 13.46
CA ASP A 250 -36.57 14.60 13.05
C ASP A 250 -35.91 15.91 13.49
N ALA A 251 -36.17 16.99 12.74
CA ALA A 251 -35.56 18.30 12.96
C ALA A 251 -35.87 18.88 14.36
N GLN A 252 -36.99 18.48 14.97
CA GLN A 252 -37.46 18.96 16.27
C GLN A 252 -36.82 18.23 17.47
N LEU A 253 -36.08 17.14 17.24
CA LEU A 253 -35.37 16.42 18.29
C LEU A 253 -33.96 17.00 18.51
N ASP A 254 -33.59 17.21 19.76
CA ASP A 254 -32.19 17.40 20.20
C ASP A 254 -31.69 16.10 20.82
N VAL A 255 -30.61 15.54 20.26
CA VAL A 255 -30.09 14.20 20.60
C VAL A 255 -28.59 14.28 20.79
N LYS A 256 -28.13 13.92 21.98
CA LYS A 256 -26.71 13.95 22.35
C LYS A 256 -26.29 12.69 23.09
N LEU A 257 -25.11 12.16 22.77
CA LEU A 257 -24.46 11.11 23.55
C LEU A 257 -23.63 11.73 24.67
N PHE A 258 -23.88 11.30 25.90
CA PHE A 258 -23.14 11.66 27.10
C PHE A 258 -22.13 10.56 27.40
N VAL A 259 -20.87 10.96 27.54
CA VAL A 259 -19.76 10.12 27.99
C VAL A 259 -19.29 10.66 29.33
N VAL A 260 -19.60 9.94 30.41
CA VAL A 260 -19.35 10.36 31.79
C VAL A 260 -18.18 9.58 32.36
N PHE A 261 -17.14 10.27 32.81
CA PHE A 261 -15.92 9.67 33.33
C PHE A 261 -15.93 9.63 34.86
N TYR A 262 -15.36 8.55 35.41
CA TYR A 262 -15.21 8.32 36.85
C TYR A 262 -13.79 7.87 37.18
N ASN A 263 -13.32 8.26 38.37
CA ASN A 263 -12.02 7.81 38.89
C ASN A 263 -12.10 6.38 39.48
N GLU A 264 -10.99 5.90 40.05
CA GLU A 264 -10.88 4.58 40.69
C GLU A 264 -11.84 4.41 41.89
N ASN A 265 -12.18 5.50 42.58
CA ASN A 265 -13.14 5.54 43.67
C ASN A 265 -14.60 5.67 43.19
N ASN A 266 -14.83 5.59 41.88
CA ASN A 266 -16.15 5.72 41.26
C ASN A 266 -16.82 7.09 41.50
N GLU A 267 -16.01 8.13 41.69
CA GLU A 267 -16.46 9.52 41.77
C GLU A 267 -16.46 10.14 40.36
N LYS A 268 -17.53 10.87 40.04
CA LYS A 268 -17.65 11.54 38.74
C LYS A 268 -16.60 12.64 38.62
N ILE A 269 -15.79 12.57 37.56
CA ILE A 269 -14.73 13.55 37.28
C ILE A 269 -15.08 14.46 36.10
N ASP A 270 -15.65 13.93 35.01
CA ASP A 270 -15.96 14.73 33.82
C ASP A 270 -17.18 14.22 33.03
N THR A 271 -17.71 15.03 32.13
CA THR A 271 -18.78 14.66 31.18
C THR A 271 -18.61 15.39 29.86
N HIS A 272 -18.52 14.60 28.79
CA HIS A 272 -18.53 15.11 27.42
C HIS A 272 -19.86 14.81 26.74
N GLN A 273 -20.27 15.71 25.84
CA GLN A 273 -21.49 15.57 25.04
C GLN A 273 -21.14 15.52 23.55
N VAL A 274 -21.72 14.61 22.81
CA VAL A 274 -21.50 14.46 21.36
C VAL A 274 -22.83 14.56 20.66
N ASP A 275 -22.97 15.53 19.75
CA ASP A 275 -24.18 15.70 18.95
C ASP A 275 -24.33 14.52 17.97
N LEU A 276 -25.58 14.12 17.67
CA LEU A 276 -25.85 13.08 16.68
C LEU A 276 -25.25 13.46 15.31
N ASN A 277 -24.66 12.49 14.61
CA ASN A 277 -23.95 12.62 13.34
C ASN A 277 -22.69 13.49 13.39
N HIS A 278 -22.10 13.67 14.57
CA HIS A 278 -20.80 14.31 14.76
C HIS A 278 -19.77 13.31 15.27
N LYS A 279 -18.54 13.42 14.77
CA LYS A 279 -17.37 12.68 15.28
C LYS A 279 -16.66 13.54 16.31
N ARG A 280 -16.26 12.96 17.45
CA ARG A 280 -15.52 13.67 18.51
C ARG A 280 -14.33 12.86 19.01
N LEU A 281 -13.21 13.54 19.24
CA LEU A 281 -12.08 13.01 20.00
C LEU A 281 -12.18 13.49 21.44
N ILE A 282 -12.08 12.57 22.40
CA ILE A 282 -12.10 12.89 23.83
C ILE A 282 -10.79 12.36 24.44
N MET A 283 -10.04 13.23 25.10
CA MET A 283 -8.90 12.81 25.92
C MET A 283 -9.40 12.75 27.35
N PRO A 284 -9.51 11.56 27.97
CA PRO A 284 -9.91 11.46 29.36
C PRO A 284 -8.83 12.03 30.27
N ASP A 285 -9.25 12.49 31.45
CA ASP A 285 -8.32 12.77 32.55
C ASP A 285 -7.50 11.52 32.91
N GLN A 286 -6.26 11.69 33.36
CA GLN A 286 -5.38 10.58 33.75
C GLN A 286 -5.96 9.74 34.91
N GLU A 287 -6.80 10.36 35.74
CA GLU A 287 -7.48 9.68 36.84
C GLU A 287 -8.68 8.84 36.39
N ALA A 288 -9.14 8.97 35.13
CA ALA A 288 -10.29 8.25 34.63
C ALA A 288 -10.02 6.74 34.56
N LYS A 289 -10.85 5.94 35.24
CA LYS A 289 -10.81 4.47 35.18
C LYS A 289 -12.08 3.85 34.62
N ASN A 290 -13.19 4.59 34.67
CA ASN A 290 -14.52 4.06 34.39
C ASN A 290 -15.37 5.06 33.58
N ILE A 291 -16.25 4.55 32.73
CA ILE A 291 -17.15 5.35 31.88
C ILE A 291 -18.60 4.88 32.03
N ARG A 292 -19.53 5.83 32.07
CA ARG A 292 -20.96 5.59 31.82
C ARG A 292 -21.41 6.29 30.54
N LEU A 293 -22.27 5.63 29.78
CA LEU A 293 -22.84 6.16 28.55
C LEU A 293 -24.34 6.40 28.71
N ALA A 294 -24.82 7.51 28.15
CA ALA A 294 -26.25 7.79 28.08
C ALA A 294 -26.60 8.62 26.85
N ILE A 295 -27.73 8.34 26.21
CA ILE A 295 -28.25 9.19 25.13
C ILE A 295 -29.31 10.11 25.72
N ARG A 296 -29.03 11.41 25.69
CA ARG A 296 -29.99 12.44 26.07
C ARG A 296 -30.87 12.78 24.88
N VAL A 297 -32.18 12.73 25.04
CA VAL A 297 -33.14 13.12 24.00
C VAL A 297 -34.12 14.16 24.53
N GLN A 298 -34.39 15.20 23.73
CA GLN A 298 -35.31 16.29 24.02
C GLN A 298 -36.13 16.64 22.77
N GLY A 299 -37.44 16.93 22.94
CA GLY A 299 -38.35 17.33 21.86
C GLY A 299 -39.33 16.23 21.43
N THR A 300 -39.95 16.40 20.27
CA THR A 300 -40.94 15.47 19.70
C THR A 300 -40.51 15.03 18.31
N GLY A 301 -40.61 13.73 18.02
CA GLY A 301 -40.31 13.15 16.71
C GLY A 301 -39.83 11.71 16.77
N THR A 302 -39.30 11.24 15.63
CA THR A 302 -38.72 9.91 15.48
C THR A 302 -37.19 9.97 15.50
N LEU A 303 -36.57 9.02 16.20
CA LEU A 303 -35.11 8.84 16.26
C LEU A 303 -34.77 7.39 15.87
N THR A 304 -33.86 7.19 14.94
CA THR A 304 -33.27 5.89 14.62
C THR A 304 -31.76 5.98 14.88
N LEU A 305 -31.23 5.07 15.68
CA LEU A 305 -29.79 5.01 15.96
C LEU A 305 -29.14 4.02 15.00
N SER A 306 -28.12 4.49 14.29
CA SER A 306 -27.30 3.66 13.41
C SER A 306 -26.11 3.09 14.17
N THR A 307 -25.40 3.91 14.95
CA THR A 307 -24.18 3.47 15.63
C THR A 307 -23.88 4.31 16.87
N VAL A 308 -23.47 3.63 17.93
CA VAL A 308 -22.75 4.22 19.07
C VAL A 308 -21.46 3.41 19.22
N ALA A 309 -20.31 4.03 18.97
CA ALA A 309 -19.02 3.37 19.12
C ALA A 309 -17.97 4.28 19.76
N ILE A 310 -17.08 3.66 20.53
CA ILE A 310 -15.97 4.32 21.22
C ILE A 310 -14.70 3.53 20.92
N SER A 311 -13.73 4.18 20.29
CA SER A 311 -12.45 3.57 19.88
C SER A 311 -12.65 2.23 19.16
N GLY A 312 -13.67 2.19 18.29
CA GLY A 312 -14.04 1.04 17.48
C GLY A 312 -14.72 -0.12 18.22
N VAL A 313 -15.01 0.03 19.52
CA VAL A 313 -15.94 -0.84 20.25
C VAL A 313 -17.36 -0.34 20.04
N GLY A 314 -18.24 -1.19 19.54
CA GLY A 314 -19.66 -0.89 19.30
C GLY A 314 -20.51 -1.14 20.55
N TYR A 315 -21.39 -0.18 20.87
CA TYR A 315 -22.32 -0.23 22.01
C TYR A 315 -23.78 -0.28 21.56
N TRP A 316 -24.05 -0.09 20.27
CA TRP A 316 -25.39 -0.16 19.69
C TRP A 316 -25.41 -1.18 18.55
N LEU A 317 -26.10 -2.30 18.76
CA LEU A 317 -26.29 -3.36 17.76
C LEU A 317 -27.80 -3.52 17.51
N PRO A 318 -28.33 -3.09 16.35
CA PRO A 318 -29.77 -3.00 16.12
C PRO A 318 -30.46 -4.35 15.81
N ASN A 319 -29.71 -5.39 15.43
CA ASN A 319 -30.29 -6.62 14.85
C ASN A 319 -30.17 -7.85 15.76
N LYS A 320 -31.20 -8.70 15.73
CA LYS A 320 -31.19 -10.03 16.35
C LYS A 320 -30.43 -11.00 15.44
N LEU A 321 -29.24 -11.40 15.85
CA LEU A 321 -28.46 -12.44 15.17
C LEU A 321 -29.03 -13.81 15.57
N LYS A 322 -29.49 -14.60 14.59
CA LYS A 322 -29.96 -15.97 14.83
C LYS A 322 -28.84 -16.92 14.45
N ALA A 323 -28.27 -17.61 15.44
CA ALA A 323 -27.28 -18.64 15.20
C ALA A 323 -27.86 -19.76 14.31
N ALA A 324 -27.23 -20.02 13.17
CA ALA A 324 -27.50 -21.19 12.35
C ALA A 324 -26.62 -22.33 12.86
N ILE A 325 -27.22 -23.30 13.57
CA ILE A 325 -26.50 -24.50 14.01
C ILE A 325 -26.28 -25.38 12.78
N SER A 326 -25.15 -25.24 12.09
CA SER A 326 -24.70 -26.20 11.11
C SER A 326 -23.86 -27.29 11.79
N SER A 327 -24.31 -28.54 11.71
CA SER A 327 -23.49 -29.69 12.09
C SER A 327 -22.39 -29.89 11.05
N PHE A 328 -21.14 -29.67 11.44
CA PHE A 328 -19.99 -29.86 10.56
C PHE A 328 -19.43 -31.30 10.64
N PRO A 329 -18.81 -31.80 9.57
CA PRO A 329 -18.01 -33.02 9.63
C PRO A 329 -16.81 -32.84 10.58
N LYS A 330 -16.20 -33.96 11.00
CA LYS A 330 -15.02 -33.94 11.88
C LYS A 330 -13.80 -33.43 11.10
N PHE A 331 -13.17 -32.35 11.58
CA PHE A 331 -11.94 -31.80 11.02
C PHE A 331 -10.73 -32.11 11.91
N ASP A 332 -9.52 -32.15 11.33
CA ASP A 332 -8.27 -32.38 12.06
C ASP A 332 -7.88 -31.17 12.93
N TYR A 333 -8.09 -29.96 12.41
CA TYR A 333 -7.82 -28.69 13.10
C TYR A 333 -8.98 -27.70 12.92
N VAL A 334 -9.28 -26.91 13.97
CA VAL A 334 -10.28 -25.84 13.96
C VAL A 334 -9.67 -24.60 14.62
N PHE A 335 -9.59 -23.49 13.88
CA PHE A 335 -9.08 -22.21 14.35
C PHE A 335 -10.24 -21.23 14.52
N ASN A 336 -10.62 -20.91 15.75
CA ASN A 336 -11.67 -19.92 16.04
C ASN A 336 -11.08 -18.52 16.05
N ILE A 337 -11.77 -17.58 15.41
CA ILE A 337 -11.33 -16.20 15.22
C ILE A 337 -12.27 -15.27 15.99
N ASP A 338 -11.73 -14.52 16.95
CA ASP A 338 -12.44 -13.59 17.82
C ASP A 338 -11.60 -12.31 18.06
N LYS A 339 -12.10 -11.36 18.87
CA LYS A 339 -11.40 -10.08 19.13
C LYS A 339 -9.98 -10.27 19.68
N SER A 340 -9.74 -11.30 20.48
CA SER A 340 -8.48 -11.49 21.23
C SER A 340 -7.33 -12.00 20.36
N ASN A 341 -7.62 -12.62 19.22
CA ASN A 341 -6.63 -13.27 18.36
C ASN A 341 -6.56 -12.66 16.96
N LEU A 342 -7.10 -11.45 16.79
CA LEU A 342 -7.28 -10.82 15.50
C LEU A 342 -6.71 -9.39 15.55
N TYR A 343 -5.64 -9.18 14.78
CA TYR A 343 -4.88 -7.94 14.76
C TYR A 343 -5.25 -7.06 13.57
N GLY A 344 -5.00 -5.76 13.69
CA GLY A 344 -5.45 -4.75 12.73
C GLY A 344 -6.86 -4.22 12.99
N LEU A 345 -7.50 -4.66 14.09
CA LEU A 345 -8.72 -4.04 14.60
C LEU A 345 -8.43 -2.60 15.03
N PHE A 346 -9.43 -1.72 14.92
CA PHE A 346 -9.41 -0.33 15.43
C PHE A 346 -8.54 0.71 14.71
N GLN A 347 -7.89 0.39 13.57
CA GLN A 347 -7.04 1.36 12.84
C GLN A 347 -7.79 2.65 12.44
N ASP A 348 -9.02 2.51 11.90
CA ASP A 348 -9.81 3.63 11.35
C ASP A 348 -11.30 3.59 11.69
N ASN A 349 -11.70 2.75 12.65
CA ASN A 349 -13.09 2.52 13.05
C ASN A 349 -14.03 2.07 11.90
N LYS A 350 -13.49 1.50 10.81
CA LYS A 350 -14.33 0.89 9.76
C LYS A 350 -14.71 -0.55 10.04
N ILE A 351 -13.98 -1.24 10.90
CA ILE A 351 -14.39 -2.50 11.51
C ILE A 351 -14.67 -2.23 12.98
N LEU A 352 -15.94 -2.33 13.39
CA LEU A 352 -16.35 -2.16 14.77
C LEU A 352 -16.50 -3.53 15.43
N VAL A 353 -16.15 -3.61 16.71
CA VAL A 353 -16.25 -4.86 17.50
C VAL A 353 -17.34 -4.72 18.54
N HIS A 354 -18.38 -5.54 18.43
CA HIS A 354 -19.47 -5.68 19.40
C HIS A 354 -19.17 -6.87 20.31
N SER A 355 -18.23 -6.69 21.25
CA SER A 355 -17.64 -7.78 22.05
C SER A 355 -18.66 -8.57 22.88
N GLU A 356 -19.74 -7.92 23.32
CA GLU A 356 -20.80 -8.57 24.12
C GLU A 356 -21.66 -9.53 23.30
N ALA A 357 -21.56 -9.48 21.96
CA ALA A 357 -22.26 -10.35 21.02
C ALA A 357 -21.29 -11.22 20.18
N ASN A 358 -19.98 -11.19 20.45
CA ASN A 358 -18.94 -11.81 19.61
C ASN A 358 -19.10 -11.49 18.10
N CYS A 359 -19.47 -10.24 17.79
CA CYS A 359 -19.85 -9.82 16.45
C CYS A 359 -19.00 -8.63 15.97
N PHE A 360 -18.71 -8.60 14.68
CA PHE A 360 -17.97 -7.54 14.00
C PHE A 360 -18.87 -6.84 13.00
N GLU A 361 -18.74 -5.52 12.88
CA GLU A 361 -19.45 -4.70 11.90
C GLU A 361 -18.47 -4.05 10.94
N SER A 362 -18.59 -4.35 9.65
CA SER A 362 -17.85 -3.69 8.58
C SER A 362 -18.64 -2.51 8.02
N LYS A 363 -17.98 -1.36 7.95
CA LYS A 363 -18.42 -0.11 7.31
C LYS A 363 -17.57 0.21 6.08
N LEU A 364 -16.98 -0.81 5.44
CA LEU A 364 -16.14 -0.64 4.25
C LEU A 364 -17.02 -0.46 3.01
N GLU A 365 -16.85 0.67 2.32
CA GLU A 365 -17.65 1.04 1.14
C GLU A 365 -16.89 0.81 -0.17
N ALA A 366 -17.62 0.47 -1.24
CA ALA A 366 -17.08 0.33 -2.60
C ALA A 366 -15.84 -0.59 -2.69
N LYS A 367 -14.68 -0.05 -3.12
CA LYS A 367 -13.41 -0.79 -3.28
C LYS A 367 -12.56 -0.81 -1.99
N GLN A 368 -13.13 -0.45 -0.83
CA GLN A 368 -12.43 -0.52 0.45
C GLN A 368 -12.36 -1.95 0.97
N TYR A 369 -11.21 -2.32 1.53
CA TYR A 369 -10.96 -3.61 2.16
C TYR A 369 -10.05 -3.44 3.37
N ARG A 370 -10.03 -4.44 4.26
CA ARG A 370 -9.09 -4.53 5.38
C ARG A 370 -8.55 -5.94 5.47
N TYR A 371 -7.27 -6.04 5.81
CA TYR A 371 -6.64 -7.30 6.20
C TYR A 371 -6.54 -7.34 7.70
N LEU A 372 -6.96 -8.47 8.25
CA LEU A 372 -7.06 -8.73 9.68
C LEU A 372 -6.24 -9.98 9.98
N SER A 373 -5.05 -9.81 10.56
CA SER A 373 -4.11 -10.92 10.78
C SER A 373 -4.54 -11.78 11.97
N TYR A 374 -4.45 -13.10 11.84
CA TYR A 374 -4.77 -14.04 12.91
C TYR A 374 -3.52 -14.42 13.71
N LEU A 375 -3.58 -14.31 15.04
CA LEU A 375 -2.53 -14.60 16.03
C LEU A 375 -1.19 -13.86 15.84
N ASP A 376 -1.16 -12.84 14.99
CA ASP A 376 0.09 -12.22 14.57
C ASP A 376 -0.10 -10.74 14.26
N ASP A 377 0.61 -9.88 14.99
CA ASP A 377 0.62 -8.43 14.87
C ASP A 377 1.67 -7.90 13.88
N SER A 378 2.54 -8.75 13.34
CA SER A 378 3.51 -8.36 12.32
C SER A 378 2.83 -7.96 11.00
N GLU A 379 3.53 -7.18 10.18
CA GLU A 379 3.05 -6.79 8.86
C GLU A 379 2.77 -8.02 7.97
N LEU A 380 1.83 -7.91 7.03
CA LEU A 380 1.41 -9.03 6.17
C LEU A 380 2.54 -9.60 5.29
N ASN A 381 3.62 -8.84 5.08
CA ASN A 381 4.75 -9.23 4.26
C ASN A 381 5.95 -9.72 5.10
N GLU A 382 5.88 -9.58 6.42
CA GLU A 382 6.93 -10.00 7.36
C GLU A 382 6.69 -11.42 7.85
N ARG A 383 7.76 -12.05 8.36
CA ARG A 383 7.70 -13.40 8.92
C ARG A 383 6.71 -13.42 10.10
N PRO A 384 5.88 -14.46 10.22
CA PRO A 384 5.04 -14.58 11.41
C PRO A 384 5.86 -14.72 12.69
N ASN A 385 5.39 -14.08 13.75
CA ASN A 385 5.99 -14.17 15.09
C ASN A 385 5.91 -15.59 15.65
N GLU A 386 4.78 -16.26 15.42
CA GLU A 386 4.58 -17.67 15.77
C GLU A 386 4.11 -18.47 14.55
N THR A 387 4.69 -19.65 14.36
CA THR A 387 4.35 -20.50 13.22
C THR A 387 2.99 -21.17 13.46
N LEU A 388 1.97 -20.76 12.71
CA LEU A 388 0.61 -21.32 12.82
C LEU A 388 0.55 -22.80 12.43
N LEU A 389 1.21 -23.15 11.33
CA LEU A 389 1.27 -24.50 10.77
C LEU A 389 2.58 -24.64 9.98
N VAL A 390 3.26 -25.77 10.14
CA VAL A 390 4.39 -26.18 9.28
C VAL A 390 3.87 -27.20 8.27
N PRO A 391 3.76 -26.86 6.98
CA PRO A 391 3.23 -27.79 6.00
C PRO A 391 4.11 -29.03 5.83
N LYS A 392 3.51 -30.21 5.95
CA LYS A 392 4.16 -31.48 5.62
C LYS A 392 4.39 -31.63 4.12
N VAL A 393 5.58 -32.11 3.76
CA VAL A 393 5.95 -32.49 2.39
C VAL A 393 5.02 -33.64 1.93
N LYS A 394 4.64 -33.63 0.64
CA LYS A 394 3.74 -34.65 0.04
C LYS A 394 2.37 -34.74 0.72
N HIS A 395 1.83 -33.61 1.19
CA HIS A 395 0.45 -33.49 1.71
C HIS A 395 -0.32 -32.39 0.98
N TYR A 396 -1.64 -32.53 0.96
CA TYR A 396 -2.58 -31.47 0.62
C TYR A 396 -3.49 -31.20 1.81
N TYR A 397 -4.09 -30.02 1.80
CA TYR A 397 -4.87 -29.47 2.90
C TYR A 397 -6.26 -29.14 2.39
N GLU A 398 -7.29 -29.67 3.04
CA GLU A 398 -8.67 -29.26 2.78
C GLU A 398 -9.00 -28.16 3.78
N ILE A 399 -9.17 -26.93 3.30
CA ILE A 399 -9.41 -25.75 4.13
C ILE A 399 -10.82 -25.24 3.88
N HIS A 400 -11.59 -25.04 4.93
CA HIS A 400 -12.95 -24.55 4.89
C HIS A 400 -13.13 -23.43 5.92
N PRO A 401 -12.98 -22.16 5.52
CA PRO A 401 -13.31 -21.04 6.38
C PRO A 401 -14.82 -20.82 6.41
N THR A 402 -15.38 -20.52 7.59
CA THR A 402 -16.81 -20.30 7.81
C THR A 402 -17.02 -19.08 8.72
N ALA A 403 -18.11 -18.35 8.50
CA ALA A 403 -18.57 -17.26 9.37
C ALA A 403 -20.07 -17.04 9.17
N GLU A 404 -20.79 -16.51 10.14
CA GLU A 404 -22.12 -15.97 9.85
C GLU A 404 -21.99 -14.54 9.32
N THR A 405 -22.55 -14.23 8.16
CA THR A 405 -22.53 -12.88 7.58
C THR A 405 -23.94 -12.34 7.36
N TYR A 406 -24.13 -11.04 7.59
CA TYR A 406 -25.39 -10.34 7.43
C TYR A 406 -25.15 -9.03 6.68
N GLY A 407 -25.93 -8.76 5.64
CA GLY A 407 -25.71 -7.61 4.74
C GLY A 407 -24.78 -7.97 3.57
N ASN A 408 -24.02 -6.98 3.08
CA ASN A 408 -23.14 -7.10 1.90
C ASN A 408 -21.66 -7.32 2.28
N VAL A 409 -21.38 -7.70 3.53
CA VAL A 409 -20.00 -7.98 3.96
C VAL A 409 -19.53 -9.29 3.33
N ASN A 410 -18.31 -9.27 2.81
CA ASN A 410 -17.65 -10.42 2.21
C ASN A 410 -16.33 -10.67 2.94
N LEU A 411 -16.07 -11.96 3.17
CA LEU A 411 -14.93 -12.46 3.92
C LEU A 411 -14.16 -13.45 3.07
N GLU A 412 -12.84 -13.31 3.07
CA GLU A 412 -11.93 -14.24 2.40
C GLU A 412 -10.68 -14.48 3.24
N LEU A 413 -10.20 -15.71 3.22
CA LEU A 413 -9.00 -16.10 3.95
C LEU A 413 -7.79 -16.04 3.01
N PHE A 414 -6.80 -15.23 3.36
CA PHE A 414 -5.49 -15.20 2.73
C PHE A 414 -4.49 -16.01 3.55
N ILE A 415 -3.74 -16.86 2.86
CA ILE A 415 -2.73 -17.73 3.45
C ILE A 415 -1.37 -17.32 2.91
N HIS A 416 -0.56 -16.70 3.75
CA HIS A 416 0.77 -16.21 3.43
C HIS A 416 1.79 -17.30 3.76
N CYS A 417 2.60 -17.68 2.78
CA CYS A 417 3.57 -18.76 2.91
C CYS A 417 5.00 -18.21 2.86
N TYR A 418 5.84 -18.57 3.82
CA TYR A 418 7.19 -18.03 3.98
C TYR A 418 8.27 -19.09 3.87
N LYS A 419 9.46 -18.66 3.46
CA LYS A 419 10.72 -19.40 3.53
C LYS A 419 11.79 -18.49 4.07
N ASN A 420 12.46 -18.87 5.17
CA ASN A 420 13.54 -18.09 5.77
C ASN A 420 13.16 -16.61 5.99
N GLY A 421 11.93 -16.36 6.44
CA GLY A 421 11.41 -15.01 6.71
C GLY A 421 10.97 -14.19 5.50
N LYS A 422 11.08 -14.72 4.27
CA LYS A 422 10.56 -14.06 3.06
C LYS A 422 9.30 -14.76 2.56
N ARG A 423 8.24 -14.01 2.26
CA ARG A 423 7.03 -14.58 1.64
C ARG A 423 7.35 -15.10 0.24
N ILE A 424 7.09 -16.38 0.00
CA ILE A 424 7.35 -17.06 -1.28
C ILE A 424 6.07 -17.36 -2.07
N SER A 425 4.91 -17.42 -1.41
CA SER A 425 3.62 -17.54 -2.09
C SER A 425 2.47 -17.00 -1.23
N LEU A 426 1.32 -16.78 -1.87
CA LEU A 426 0.10 -16.27 -1.26
C LEU A 426 -1.08 -17.05 -1.87
N LYS A 427 -1.99 -17.56 -1.04
CA LYS A 427 -3.22 -18.25 -1.45
C LYS A 427 -4.44 -17.47 -0.99
N GLN A 428 -5.51 -17.48 -1.78
CA GLN A 428 -6.80 -16.86 -1.46
C GLN A 428 -7.87 -17.97 -1.38
N VAL A 429 -8.60 -18.02 -0.27
CA VAL A 429 -9.56 -19.06 0.06
C VAL A 429 -10.93 -18.41 0.34
N PRO A 430 -11.96 -18.69 -0.48
CA PRO A 430 -13.30 -18.16 -0.25
C PRO A 430 -13.95 -18.78 1.00
N PHE A 431 -14.70 -17.98 1.76
CA PHE A 431 -15.52 -18.48 2.86
C PHE A 431 -16.68 -19.35 2.35
N HIS A 432 -17.12 -20.29 3.18
CA HIS A 432 -18.19 -21.27 2.90
C HIS A 432 -17.92 -22.25 1.77
N GLN A 433 -16.67 -22.34 1.33
CA GLN A 433 -16.25 -23.25 0.27
C GLN A 433 -15.05 -24.06 0.74
N LEU A 434 -15.15 -25.38 0.61
CA LEU A 434 -14.01 -26.28 0.78
C LEU A 434 -13.00 -26.05 -0.35
N SER A 435 -11.78 -25.70 0.02
CA SER A 435 -10.68 -25.46 -0.91
C SER A 435 -9.54 -26.44 -0.65
N ILE A 436 -8.96 -27.00 -1.72
CA ILE A 436 -7.84 -27.94 -1.64
C ILE A 436 -6.56 -27.19 -1.99
N ILE A 437 -5.61 -27.17 -1.06
CA ILE A 437 -4.35 -26.42 -1.20
C ILE A 437 -3.16 -27.35 -0.99
N SER A 438 -2.13 -27.20 -1.81
CA SER A 438 -0.81 -27.77 -1.57
C SER A 438 0.22 -26.66 -1.35
N PHE A 439 1.15 -26.91 -0.44
CA PHE A 439 2.27 -26.03 -0.16
C PHE A 439 3.54 -26.59 -0.83
N SER A 440 4.43 -25.72 -1.31
CA SER A 440 5.74 -26.19 -1.78
C SER A 440 6.55 -26.72 -0.60
N ALA A 441 7.47 -27.66 -0.86
CA ALA A 441 8.37 -28.21 0.16
C ALA A 441 9.28 -27.14 0.82
N ASP A 442 9.33 -25.96 0.20
CA ASP A 442 10.09 -24.79 0.61
C ASP A 442 9.39 -23.94 1.68
N VAL A 443 8.08 -24.15 1.95
CA VAL A 443 7.33 -23.38 2.93
C VAL A 443 7.71 -23.83 4.35
N THR A 444 8.27 -22.91 5.13
CA THR A 444 8.64 -23.14 6.54
C THR A 444 7.58 -22.65 7.51
N ASP A 445 6.85 -21.59 7.13
CA ASP A 445 5.87 -20.94 8.00
C ASP A 445 4.63 -20.49 7.20
N VAL A 446 3.48 -20.49 7.87
CA VAL A 446 2.19 -20.05 7.33
C VAL A 446 1.55 -19.02 8.26
N LYS A 447 0.96 -17.98 7.67
CA LYS A 447 0.17 -16.95 8.37
C LYS A 447 -1.20 -16.81 7.73
N PHE A 448 -2.25 -16.68 8.55
CA PHE A 448 -3.62 -16.43 8.10
C PHE A 448 -3.96 -14.94 8.25
N ALA A 449 -4.60 -14.38 7.23
CA ALA A 449 -5.15 -13.04 7.26
C ALA A 449 -6.56 -13.04 6.66
N LEU A 450 -7.52 -12.46 7.37
CA LEU A 450 -8.88 -12.30 6.92
C LEU A 450 -8.99 -11.00 6.11
N ARG A 451 -9.36 -11.09 4.83
CA ARG A 451 -9.76 -9.93 4.04
C ARG A 451 -11.25 -9.67 4.23
N VAL A 452 -11.58 -8.48 4.73
CA VAL A 452 -12.95 -7.99 4.90
C VAL A 452 -13.21 -6.89 3.87
N ASN A 453 -14.34 -6.94 3.17
CA ASN A 453 -14.82 -5.85 2.33
C ASN A 453 -16.36 -5.78 2.32
N GLY A 454 -16.91 -4.63 1.93
CA GLY A 454 -18.36 -4.40 1.94
C GLY A 454 -18.94 -4.10 3.33
N THR A 455 -20.22 -3.70 3.37
CA THR A 455 -20.90 -3.25 4.59
C THR A 455 -21.81 -4.33 5.17
N GLY A 456 -21.71 -4.61 6.47
CA GLY A 456 -22.53 -5.64 7.13
C GLY A 456 -21.96 -6.13 8.45
N LEU A 457 -22.57 -7.18 9.02
CA LEU A 457 -22.13 -7.83 10.25
C LEU A 457 -21.54 -9.21 9.95
N PHE A 458 -20.54 -9.63 10.71
CA PHE A 458 -20.04 -10.99 10.70
C PHE A 458 -19.70 -11.51 12.10
N GLN A 459 -19.88 -12.80 12.35
CA GLN A 459 -19.60 -13.45 13.64
C GLN A 459 -19.27 -14.94 13.46
N GLU A 460 -18.91 -15.65 14.53
CA GLU A 460 -18.62 -17.10 14.53
C GLU A 460 -17.61 -17.48 13.43
N VAL A 461 -16.56 -16.66 13.30
CA VAL A 461 -15.54 -16.84 12.28
C VAL A 461 -14.62 -17.99 12.69
N SER A 462 -14.44 -18.98 11.82
CA SER A 462 -13.55 -20.11 12.07
C SER A 462 -12.94 -20.67 10.79
N VAL A 463 -11.74 -21.23 10.88
CA VAL A 463 -11.07 -21.95 9.78
C VAL A 463 -10.96 -23.42 10.15
N HIS A 464 -11.59 -24.29 9.35
CA HIS A 464 -11.53 -25.73 9.51
C HIS A 464 -10.53 -26.33 8.53
N LEU A 465 -9.68 -27.25 8.99
CA LEU A 465 -8.61 -27.83 8.17
C LEU A 465 -8.50 -29.35 8.35
N ASN A 466 -8.37 -30.07 7.24
CA ASN A 466 -7.92 -31.47 7.21
C ASN A 466 -6.55 -31.58 6.54
N GLU A 467 -5.70 -32.43 7.09
CA GLU A 467 -4.39 -32.74 6.55
C GLU A 467 -4.43 -34.13 5.89
N LYS A 468 -4.16 -34.19 4.57
CA LYS A 468 -4.22 -35.45 3.82
C LYS A 468 -2.92 -35.70 3.05
N LYS A 469 -2.41 -36.92 3.14
CA LYS A 469 -1.22 -37.34 2.39
C LYS A 469 -1.57 -37.43 0.90
N ILE A 470 -0.69 -36.93 0.03
CA ILE A 470 -0.82 -37.10 -1.41
C ILE A 470 -0.58 -38.57 -1.74
N GLU A 471 -1.57 -39.21 -2.36
CA GLU A 471 -1.46 -40.58 -2.84
C GLU A 471 -0.84 -40.61 -4.24
N ILE A 472 0.18 -41.47 -4.41
CA ILE A 472 0.73 -41.80 -5.73
C ILE A 472 -0.25 -42.79 -6.37
N THR A 473 -0.91 -42.37 -7.44
CA THR A 473 -1.92 -43.20 -8.12
C THR A 473 -1.34 -44.04 -9.24
N ASN A 474 -0.16 -43.68 -9.74
CA ASN A 474 0.58 -44.46 -10.73
C ASN A 474 2.08 -44.11 -10.65
N GLU A 475 2.96 -45.07 -10.92
CA GLU A 475 4.42 -44.85 -10.97
C GLU A 475 5.01 -45.61 -12.14
N VAL A 476 5.76 -44.89 -12.99
CA VAL A 476 6.42 -45.41 -14.17
C VAL A 476 7.91 -45.23 -13.99
N THR A 477 8.66 -46.34 -13.98
CA THR A 477 10.12 -46.30 -14.09
C THR A 477 10.49 -46.46 -15.56
N VAL A 478 11.22 -45.49 -16.09
CA VAL A 478 11.68 -45.45 -17.48
C VAL A 478 12.89 -46.35 -17.62
N GLU A 479 12.84 -47.28 -18.57
CA GLU A 479 13.90 -48.26 -18.78
C GLU A 479 15.15 -47.57 -19.36
N LEU A 480 16.26 -47.61 -18.62
CA LEU A 480 17.53 -47.01 -19.02
C LEU A 480 18.46 -48.05 -19.69
N ASN A 481 18.01 -48.61 -20.81
CA ASN A 481 18.82 -49.48 -21.66
C ASN A 481 18.90 -48.92 -23.08
N LYS A 482 19.95 -49.27 -23.82
CA LYS A 482 20.23 -48.72 -25.15
C LYS A 482 19.15 -49.05 -26.18
N GLU A 483 18.40 -50.14 -25.98
CA GLU A 483 17.37 -50.61 -26.92
C GLU A 483 16.13 -49.71 -26.91
N ASN A 484 15.88 -49.04 -25.78
CA ASN A 484 14.75 -48.15 -25.60
C ASN A 484 15.07 -46.67 -25.86
N TRP A 485 16.32 -46.31 -26.13
CA TRP A 485 16.71 -44.92 -26.38
C TRP A 485 17.26 -44.75 -27.79
N PHE A 486 16.69 -43.84 -28.56
CA PHE A 486 16.99 -43.68 -29.97
C PHE A 486 17.63 -42.31 -30.25
N PRO A 487 18.95 -42.26 -30.55
CA PRO A 487 19.64 -41.03 -30.84
C PRO A 487 19.32 -40.52 -32.25
N SER A 488 19.29 -39.21 -32.43
CA SER A 488 18.94 -38.54 -33.68
C SER A 488 20.03 -38.60 -34.74
N ASN A 489 21.26 -38.89 -34.33
CA ASN A 489 22.43 -38.93 -35.19
C ASN A 489 23.53 -39.78 -34.54
N LYS A 490 24.60 -40.04 -35.30
CA LYS A 490 25.76 -40.83 -34.83
C LYS A 490 26.65 -40.09 -33.82
N LEU A 491 26.32 -38.85 -33.44
CA LEU A 491 27.12 -38.08 -32.46
C LEU A 491 26.91 -38.59 -31.03
N LEU A 492 25.83 -39.34 -30.79
CA LEU A 492 25.52 -39.96 -29.51
C LEU A 492 25.61 -41.49 -29.65
N THR A 493 26.46 -42.11 -28.84
CA THR A 493 26.59 -43.57 -28.75
C THR A 493 26.09 -44.03 -27.39
N LEU A 494 25.21 -45.03 -27.37
CA LEU A 494 24.55 -45.54 -26.16
C LEU A 494 25.11 -46.91 -25.78
N GLN A 495 25.37 -47.14 -24.50
CA GLN A 495 25.86 -48.40 -23.96
C GLN A 495 25.11 -48.76 -22.67
N ASP A 496 24.77 -50.03 -22.52
CA ASP A 496 24.15 -50.53 -21.28
C ASP A 496 25.18 -50.59 -20.15
N GLN A 497 24.74 -50.30 -18.94
CA GLN A 497 25.51 -50.45 -17.70
C GLN A 497 24.62 -51.16 -16.66
N GLU A 498 25.23 -51.87 -15.69
CA GLU A 498 24.54 -52.75 -14.72
C GLU A 498 23.26 -52.14 -14.10
N ASP A 499 23.24 -50.82 -13.84
CA ASP A 499 22.08 -50.09 -13.32
C ASP A 499 21.87 -48.73 -14.03
N GLY A 500 22.01 -48.68 -15.36
CA GLY A 500 21.82 -47.42 -16.07
C GLY A 500 22.21 -47.38 -17.54
N LEU A 501 22.14 -46.19 -18.12
CA LEU A 501 22.46 -45.93 -19.52
C LEU A 501 23.67 -44.99 -19.61
N LEU A 502 24.74 -45.45 -20.25
CA LEU A 502 25.88 -44.61 -20.58
C LEU A 502 25.70 -44.00 -21.96
N ILE A 503 25.81 -42.67 -22.05
CA ILE A 503 25.75 -41.90 -23.30
C ILE A 503 27.12 -41.28 -23.55
N ASP A 504 27.80 -41.72 -24.61
CA ASP A 504 29.03 -41.11 -25.10
C ASP A 504 28.69 -40.07 -26.17
N SER A 505 28.95 -38.79 -25.89
CA SER A 505 28.69 -37.68 -26.79
C SER A 505 29.97 -37.20 -27.44
N THR A 506 29.92 -37.07 -28.77
CA THR A 506 30.98 -36.47 -29.61
C THR A 506 30.47 -35.21 -30.33
N ALA A 507 29.45 -34.57 -29.77
CA ALA A 507 28.70 -33.54 -30.47
C ALA A 507 29.48 -32.23 -30.65
N GLY A 508 30.43 -31.91 -29.76
CA GLY A 508 31.17 -30.64 -29.79
C GLY A 508 30.20 -29.45 -29.81
N ASP A 509 30.34 -28.56 -30.80
CA ASP A 509 29.44 -27.40 -30.99
C ASP A 509 28.05 -27.76 -31.56
N LYS A 510 27.86 -29.00 -32.02
CA LYS A 510 26.58 -29.50 -32.54
C LYS A 510 25.71 -30.04 -31.40
N ARG A 511 24.42 -30.28 -31.70
CA ARG A 511 23.45 -30.82 -30.74
C ARG A 511 23.03 -32.23 -31.17
N GLY A 512 23.14 -33.18 -30.25
CA GLY A 512 22.53 -34.50 -30.35
C GLY A 512 21.21 -34.52 -29.58
N TYR A 513 20.27 -35.33 -30.06
CA TYR A 513 19.02 -35.61 -29.36
C TYR A 513 18.86 -37.11 -29.19
N ALA A 514 18.24 -37.55 -28.10
CA ALA A 514 17.82 -38.93 -27.93
C ALA A 514 16.40 -38.96 -27.39
N SER A 515 15.59 -39.91 -27.85
CA SER A 515 14.20 -40.05 -27.40
C SER A 515 13.91 -41.46 -26.90
N TYR A 516 13.08 -41.55 -25.87
CA TYR A 516 12.64 -42.82 -25.32
C TYR A 516 11.58 -43.47 -26.20
N LYS A 517 11.78 -44.75 -26.54
CA LYS A 517 10.94 -45.62 -27.39
C LYS A 517 10.53 -45.04 -28.76
N GLU A 518 11.16 -43.95 -29.19
CA GLU A 518 10.80 -43.20 -30.40
C GLU A 518 11.97 -43.02 -31.36
N LYS A 519 11.90 -43.68 -32.53
CA LYS A 519 12.95 -43.63 -33.56
C LYS A 519 13.02 -42.27 -34.29
N ASN A 520 11.88 -41.60 -34.42
CA ASN A 520 11.79 -40.32 -35.12
C ASN A 520 12.03 -39.16 -34.16
N ASN A 521 13.15 -38.45 -34.24
CA ASN A 521 13.46 -37.31 -33.36
C ASN A 521 12.86 -35.95 -33.81
N SER A 522 11.91 -35.94 -34.75
CA SER A 522 11.14 -34.74 -35.08
C SER A 522 10.00 -34.54 -34.07
N TYR A 523 10.14 -33.55 -33.18
CA TYR A 523 9.16 -33.28 -32.13
C TYR A 523 7.84 -32.67 -32.62
N SER A 524 7.73 -32.32 -33.90
CA SER A 524 6.47 -31.90 -34.51
C SER A 524 5.52 -33.06 -34.80
N ILE A 525 5.99 -34.30 -34.64
CA ILE A 525 5.22 -35.53 -34.84
C ILE A 525 5.00 -36.17 -33.45
N PRO A 526 3.76 -36.54 -33.08
CA PRO A 526 3.47 -37.23 -31.83
C PRO A 526 4.23 -38.57 -31.70
N PRO A 527 4.53 -39.02 -30.48
CA PRO A 527 5.07 -40.36 -30.25
C PRO A 527 4.05 -41.44 -30.66
N ILE A 528 4.56 -42.57 -31.13
CA ILE A 528 3.78 -43.79 -31.43
C ILE A 528 3.69 -44.67 -30.18
N SER A 529 4.73 -44.66 -29.34
CA SER A 529 4.81 -45.38 -28.07
C SER A 529 4.25 -44.53 -26.94
N HIS A 530 3.02 -44.81 -26.54
CA HIS A 530 2.39 -44.18 -25.38
C HIS A 530 3.07 -44.62 -24.08
N LEU A 531 3.66 -43.67 -23.34
CA LEU A 531 4.38 -43.96 -22.11
C LEU A 531 3.44 -44.17 -20.92
N LEU A 532 2.48 -43.25 -20.75
CA LEU A 532 1.41 -43.33 -19.76
C LEU A 532 0.22 -42.48 -20.20
N SER A 533 -0.99 -42.85 -19.76
CA SER A 533 -2.18 -42.04 -20.00
C SER A 533 -2.19 -40.80 -19.10
N ILE A 534 -2.27 -39.61 -19.69
CA ILE A 534 -2.30 -38.34 -18.96
C ILE A 534 -3.71 -38.05 -18.45
N LYS A 535 -3.82 -37.78 -17.15
CA LYS A 535 -5.08 -37.44 -16.47
C LYS A 535 -5.17 -35.93 -16.27
N LYS A 536 -6.33 -35.38 -16.61
CA LYS A 536 -6.66 -33.95 -16.55
C LYS A 536 -6.38 -33.29 -15.20
N ASP A 537 -6.63 -33.99 -14.11
CA ASP A 537 -6.54 -33.46 -12.74
C ASP A 537 -5.31 -34.00 -11.97
N ALA A 538 -4.37 -34.64 -12.66
CA ALA A 538 -3.17 -35.19 -12.04
C ALA A 538 -1.98 -34.23 -12.10
N VAL A 539 -1.05 -34.46 -11.18
CA VAL A 539 0.26 -33.81 -11.11
C VAL A 539 1.30 -34.90 -11.29
N TYR A 540 2.31 -34.64 -12.12
CA TYR A 540 3.36 -35.61 -12.45
C TYR A 540 4.70 -35.18 -11.84
N GLU A 541 5.24 -35.99 -10.94
CA GLU A 541 6.61 -35.86 -10.40
C GLU A 541 7.57 -36.64 -11.31
N VAL A 542 8.61 -35.98 -11.82
CA VAL A 542 9.58 -36.50 -12.77
C VAL A 542 10.98 -36.32 -12.23
N VAL A 543 11.71 -37.43 -12.09
CA VAL A 543 13.08 -37.45 -11.53
C VAL A 543 13.99 -38.17 -12.52
N LEU A 544 15.06 -37.50 -12.95
CA LEU A 544 16.17 -38.13 -13.68
C LEU A 544 17.47 -37.94 -12.90
N ASN A 545 18.00 -39.04 -12.37
CA ASN A 545 19.31 -39.08 -11.75
C ASN A 545 20.37 -39.36 -12.82
N ALA A 546 21.34 -38.47 -12.93
CA ALA A 546 22.42 -38.55 -13.90
C ALA A 546 23.69 -37.85 -13.43
N THR A 547 24.83 -38.42 -13.83
CA THR A 547 26.16 -37.80 -13.70
C THR A 547 26.57 -37.23 -15.05
N VAL A 548 26.84 -35.93 -15.10
CA VAL A 548 27.18 -35.17 -16.32
C VAL A 548 28.52 -34.43 -16.10
N PRO A 549 29.49 -34.54 -17.02
CA PRO A 549 30.74 -33.76 -16.95
C PRO A 549 30.49 -32.24 -17.10
N GLU A 550 31.35 -31.41 -16.51
CA GLU A 550 31.21 -29.93 -16.53
C GLU A 550 31.14 -29.35 -17.95
N ASP A 551 31.85 -29.95 -18.91
CA ASP A 551 31.94 -29.48 -20.30
C ASP A 551 30.81 -30.01 -21.21
N VAL A 552 29.81 -30.71 -20.66
CA VAL A 552 28.70 -31.31 -21.43
C VAL A 552 27.38 -30.62 -21.06
N GLN A 553 26.75 -30.00 -22.06
CA GLN A 553 25.41 -29.43 -21.91
C GLN A 553 24.35 -30.54 -22.06
N PHE A 554 23.79 -31.01 -20.94
CA PHE A 554 22.74 -32.03 -20.91
C PHE A 554 21.40 -31.46 -20.41
N ILE A 555 20.36 -31.54 -21.25
CA ILE A 555 19.04 -30.98 -20.96
C ILE A 555 17.97 -32.05 -21.20
N PRO A 556 17.40 -32.64 -20.15
CA PRO A 556 16.27 -33.54 -20.28
C PRO A 556 14.97 -32.77 -20.48
N MET A 557 14.04 -33.36 -21.22
CA MET A 557 12.82 -32.72 -21.67
C MET A 557 11.62 -33.68 -21.63
N VAL A 558 10.46 -33.12 -21.33
CA VAL A 558 9.16 -33.73 -21.59
C VAL A 558 8.45 -32.88 -22.65
N VAL A 559 8.02 -33.50 -23.74
CA VAL A 559 7.30 -32.84 -24.83
C VAL A 559 5.85 -33.26 -24.77
N GLU A 560 4.95 -32.29 -24.75
CA GLU A 560 3.50 -32.48 -24.66
C GLU A 560 2.83 -32.58 -26.03
N TYR A 561 1.74 -33.37 -26.12
CA TYR A 561 0.93 -33.50 -27.32
C TYR A 561 -0.57 -33.50 -27.00
N MET A 562 -1.34 -32.75 -27.80
CA MET A 562 -2.80 -32.66 -27.77
C MET A 562 -3.34 -33.22 -29.10
N GLY A 563 -3.50 -34.53 -29.18
CA GLY A 563 -3.69 -35.24 -30.45
C GLY A 563 -2.47 -35.10 -31.36
N GLU A 564 -2.67 -34.57 -32.57
CA GLU A 564 -1.61 -34.35 -33.55
C GLU A 564 -0.81 -33.06 -33.31
N LEU A 565 -1.25 -32.20 -32.39
CA LEU A 565 -0.62 -30.91 -32.13
C LEU A 565 0.43 -31.01 -31.03
N LYS A 566 1.64 -30.54 -31.33
CA LYS A 566 2.70 -30.38 -30.34
C LYS A 566 2.36 -29.24 -29.38
N GLY A 567 2.33 -29.54 -28.08
CA GLY A 567 2.14 -28.60 -26.99
C GLY A 567 3.45 -28.05 -26.43
N GLU A 568 3.46 -27.81 -25.13
CA GLU A 568 4.60 -27.22 -24.41
C GLU A 568 5.79 -28.21 -24.31
N VAL A 569 7.01 -27.67 -24.20
CA VAL A 569 8.23 -28.45 -23.97
C VAL A 569 8.79 -28.07 -22.62
N TYR A 570 8.70 -28.98 -21.66
CA TYR A 570 9.19 -28.81 -20.31
C TYR A 570 10.65 -29.27 -20.23
N GLN A 571 11.57 -28.35 -19.97
CA GLN A 571 12.97 -28.67 -19.61
C GLN A 571 13.08 -28.79 -18.10
N PHE A 572 13.88 -29.73 -17.60
CA PHE A 572 13.89 -30.01 -16.16
C PHE A 572 15.27 -30.33 -15.60
N ARG A 573 15.40 -30.20 -14.28
CA ARG A 573 16.69 -30.32 -13.60
C ARG A 573 16.99 -31.77 -13.26
N LEU A 574 18.25 -32.15 -13.38
CA LEU A 574 18.75 -33.46 -12.96
C LEU A 574 18.83 -33.56 -11.44
N ASN A 575 18.81 -34.79 -10.93
CA ASN A 575 19.09 -35.11 -9.53
C ASN A 575 18.16 -34.38 -8.54
N THR A 576 16.96 -34.00 -8.98
CA THR A 576 15.91 -33.36 -8.16
C THR A 576 14.53 -33.78 -8.64
N GLU A 577 13.55 -33.68 -7.75
CA GLU A 577 12.13 -33.81 -8.09
C GLU A 577 11.70 -32.61 -8.94
N ASN A 578 11.09 -32.86 -10.09
CA ASN A 578 10.47 -31.85 -10.96
C ASN A 578 8.97 -32.15 -11.05
N THR A 579 8.12 -31.13 -11.00
CA THR A 579 6.67 -31.32 -10.97
C THR A 579 6.02 -30.65 -12.16
N PHE A 580 5.19 -31.38 -12.91
CA PHE A 580 4.46 -30.88 -14.07
C PHE A 580 2.95 -31.04 -13.91
N ARG A 581 2.20 -30.03 -14.36
CA ARG A 581 0.82 -30.17 -14.79
C ARG A 581 0.79 -29.97 -16.29
N PHE A 582 0.30 -30.96 -17.00
CA PHE A 582 0.07 -30.87 -18.43
C PHE A 582 -1.25 -30.15 -18.71
N HIS A 583 -1.39 -29.60 -19.91
CA HIS A 583 -2.61 -28.97 -20.38
C HIS A 583 -3.80 -29.95 -20.26
N PRO A 584 -5.02 -29.47 -19.95
CA PRO A 584 -6.19 -30.34 -19.76
C PRO A 584 -6.57 -31.21 -20.96
N GLU A 585 -6.12 -30.84 -22.16
CA GLU A 585 -6.35 -31.56 -23.42
C GLU A 585 -5.16 -32.44 -23.83
N THR A 586 -4.13 -32.53 -23.00
CA THR A 586 -2.95 -33.35 -23.28
C THR A 586 -3.33 -34.81 -23.32
N THR A 587 -3.04 -35.43 -24.46
CA THR A 587 -3.32 -36.84 -24.71
C THR A 587 -2.10 -37.71 -24.49
N ASP A 588 -0.89 -37.17 -24.71
CA ASP A 588 0.35 -37.93 -24.58
C ASP A 588 1.58 -37.06 -24.29
N ILE A 589 2.66 -37.68 -23.84
CA ILE A 589 3.95 -37.05 -23.60
C ILE A 589 5.10 -37.88 -24.17
N ARG A 590 6.20 -37.19 -24.48
CA ARG A 590 7.43 -37.81 -24.96
C ARG A 590 8.63 -37.38 -24.14
N LEU A 591 9.46 -38.34 -23.72
CA LEU A 591 10.72 -38.07 -23.06
C LEU A 591 11.84 -37.90 -24.09
N ALA A 592 12.61 -36.82 -23.96
CA ALA A 592 13.71 -36.51 -24.84
C ALA A 592 14.91 -35.93 -24.07
N LEU A 593 16.10 -36.15 -24.60
CA LEU A 593 17.37 -35.63 -24.08
C LEU A 593 18.01 -34.78 -25.16
N ARG A 594 18.43 -33.56 -24.82
CA ARG A 594 19.25 -32.70 -25.69
C ARG A 594 20.65 -32.61 -25.12
N ILE A 595 21.64 -32.89 -25.95
CA ILE A 595 23.04 -33.05 -25.54
C ILE A 595 23.94 -32.22 -26.45
N GLY A 596 24.82 -31.41 -25.88
CA GLY A 596 25.88 -30.68 -26.58
C GLY A 596 27.20 -30.81 -25.84
N GLY A 597 28.32 -30.59 -26.52
CA GLY A 597 29.66 -30.85 -25.98
C GLY A 597 30.15 -32.28 -26.22
N THR A 598 31.30 -32.61 -25.66
CA THR A 598 31.95 -33.92 -25.80
C THR A 598 32.23 -34.50 -24.43
N GLY A 599 31.76 -35.71 -24.17
CA GLY A 599 31.93 -36.38 -22.88
C GLY A 599 30.92 -37.50 -22.63
N LYS A 600 31.12 -38.22 -21.53
CA LYS A 600 30.30 -39.38 -21.15
C LYS A 600 29.31 -39.02 -20.04
N ILE A 601 28.03 -39.20 -20.30
CA ILE A 601 26.93 -39.00 -19.36
C ILE A 601 26.45 -40.36 -18.87
N LYS A 602 26.27 -40.51 -17.56
CA LYS A 602 25.69 -41.71 -16.97
C LYS A 602 24.30 -41.41 -16.44
N LEU A 603 23.28 -42.06 -16.98
CA LEU A 603 21.91 -42.03 -16.44
C LEU A 603 21.74 -43.22 -15.49
N GLU A 604 21.19 -42.97 -14.31
CA GLU A 604 21.13 -43.97 -13.23
C GLU A 604 19.69 -44.36 -12.89
N GLN A 605 18.78 -43.38 -12.80
CA GLN A 605 17.37 -43.65 -12.52
C GLN A 605 16.49 -42.62 -13.19
N PHE A 606 15.38 -43.06 -13.79
CA PHE A 606 14.38 -42.16 -14.34
C PHE A 606 12.97 -42.65 -13.96
N THR A 607 12.27 -41.85 -13.16
CA THR A 607 10.95 -42.20 -12.64
C THR A 607 9.94 -41.07 -12.87
N ILE A 608 8.70 -41.44 -13.17
CA ILE A 608 7.54 -40.55 -13.30
C ILE A 608 6.45 -41.05 -12.37
N LYS A 609 5.98 -40.22 -11.43
CA LYS A 609 4.90 -40.55 -10.49
C LYS A 609 3.70 -39.66 -10.77
N GLU A 610 2.54 -40.28 -10.97
CA GLU A 610 1.24 -39.62 -11.06
C GLU A 610 0.64 -39.45 -9.67
N MET A 611 0.16 -38.25 -9.38
CA MET A 611 -0.50 -37.90 -8.13
C MET A 611 -1.83 -37.22 -8.42
N MET A 612 -2.91 -37.64 -7.76
CA MET A 612 -4.21 -36.98 -7.89
C MET A 612 -4.31 -35.80 -6.91
N VAL A 613 -4.42 -34.58 -7.44
CA VAL A 613 -4.61 -33.37 -6.63
C VAL A 613 -5.58 -32.45 -7.36
N GLN A 614 -6.74 -32.15 -6.78
CA GLN A 614 -7.64 -31.15 -7.34
C GLN A 614 -6.87 -29.83 -7.58
N PRO A 615 -7.01 -29.21 -8.76
CA PRO A 615 -6.28 -28.00 -9.08
C PRO A 615 -6.60 -26.88 -8.08
N ASP A 616 -5.55 -26.33 -7.49
CA ASP A 616 -5.60 -24.99 -6.90
C ASP A 616 -5.82 -24.02 -8.07
N THR A 617 -7.06 -23.60 -8.28
CA THR A 617 -7.34 -22.55 -9.26
C THR A 617 -6.93 -21.22 -8.62
N ASP A 618 -5.68 -20.81 -8.84
CA ASP A 618 -5.18 -19.49 -8.47
C ASP A 618 -5.93 -18.41 -9.29
N ARG A 619 -7.14 -18.08 -8.86
CA ARG A 619 -7.98 -17.00 -9.37
C ARG A 619 -8.07 -15.93 -8.29
N ARG A 620 -6.92 -15.33 -7.95
CA ARG A 620 -6.89 -14.20 -7.03
C ARG A 620 -7.74 -13.05 -7.59
N LYS A 621 -8.73 -12.61 -6.82
CA LYS A 621 -9.59 -11.47 -7.14
C LYS A 621 -9.32 -10.35 -6.16
N PHE A 622 -8.86 -9.22 -6.65
CA PHE A 622 -8.59 -8.04 -5.84
C PHE A 622 -9.84 -7.15 -5.72
N VAL A 623 -10.07 -6.59 -4.54
CA VAL A 623 -11.12 -5.59 -4.28
C VAL A 623 -10.73 -4.24 -4.87
N SER A 624 -9.43 -3.95 -4.89
CA SER A 624 -8.86 -2.71 -5.40
C SER A 624 -7.62 -2.97 -6.24
N ASN A 625 -7.40 -2.09 -7.22
CA ASN A 625 -6.19 -2.08 -8.03
C ASN A 625 -4.94 -1.84 -7.17
N ARG A 626 -5.07 -1.32 -5.94
CA ARG A 626 -3.97 -1.12 -4.98
C ARG A 626 -3.50 -2.40 -4.31
N GLU A 627 -4.40 -3.34 -4.13
CA GLU A 627 -4.18 -4.53 -3.31
C GLU A 627 -2.98 -5.38 -3.79
N PRO A 628 -2.75 -5.59 -5.10
CA PRO A 628 -1.53 -6.26 -5.56
C PRO A 628 -0.24 -5.54 -5.16
N TYR A 629 -0.27 -4.21 -5.05
CA TYR A 629 0.89 -3.39 -4.73
C TYR A 629 1.15 -3.35 -3.22
N GLU A 630 0.11 -3.21 -2.40
CA GLU A 630 0.19 -3.31 -0.93
C GLU A 630 0.68 -4.70 -0.49
N LEU A 631 0.22 -5.73 -1.19
CA LEU A 631 0.72 -7.09 -1.04
C LEU A 631 2.09 -7.30 -1.71
N GLN A 632 2.74 -6.29 -2.30
CA GLN A 632 4.06 -6.41 -2.95
C GLN A 632 4.14 -7.55 -3.99
N LEU A 633 3.06 -7.80 -4.72
CA LEU A 633 3.00 -8.81 -5.78
C LEU A 633 3.59 -8.30 -7.10
N VAL A 634 3.70 -6.98 -7.26
CA VAL A 634 4.23 -6.33 -8.45
C VAL A 634 5.69 -5.93 -8.25
N LYS A 635 6.56 -6.36 -9.17
CA LYS A 635 7.99 -6.00 -9.12
C LYS A 635 8.20 -4.56 -9.56
N PRO A 636 9.15 -3.83 -8.93
CA PRO A 636 9.54 -2.51 -9.41
C PRO A 636 10.11 -2.55 -10.84
N LYS A 637 9.83 -1.51 -11.62
CA LYS A 637 10.37 -1.34 -12.98
C LYS A 637 11.02 0.04 -13.16
N PRO A 638 11.98 0.21 -14.08
CA PRO A 638 12.50 1.52 -14.43
C PRO A 638 11.37 2.45 -14.92
N LEU A 639 11.40 3.73 -14.54
CA LEU A 639 10.36 4.72 -14.92
C LEU A 639 10.14 4.77 -16.44
N LYS A 640 11.23 4.76 -17.23
CA LYS A 640 11.19 4.72 -18.71
C LYS A 640 10.50 3.49 -19.29
N LYS A 641 10.34 2.41 -18.51
CA LYS A 641 9.67 1.16 -18.91
C LYS A 641 8.24 1.06 -18.39
N LEU A 642 7.75 2.09 -17.71
CA LEU A 642 6.34 2.22 -17.37
C LEU A 642 5.53 2.37 -18.66
N LYS A 643 4.46 1.58 -18.81
CA LYS A 643 3.53 1.67 -19.91
C LYS A 643 2.30 2.46 -19.49
N MET A 644 2.13 3.65 -20.05
CA MET A 644 1.01 4.53 -19.71
C MET A 644 0.06 4.64 -20.89
N ALA A 645 -1.15 4.11 -20.73
CA ALA A 645 -2.25 4.35 -21.67
C ALA A 645 -2.73 5.79 -21.52
N VAL A 646 -2.77 6.59 -22.60
CA VAL A 646 -3.04 8.02 -22.50
C VAL A 646 -4.17 8.52 -23.41
N ILE A 647 -4.90 9.51 -22.91
CA ILE A 647 -5.75 10.41 -23.72
C ILE A 647 -5.29 11.83 -23.44
N PHE A 648 -4.42 12.35 -24.29
CA PHE A 648 -3.75 13.65 -24.13
C PHE A 648 -3.90 14.55 -25.36
N ASP A 649 -3.95 15.87 -25.13
CA ASP A 649 -3.67 16.89 -26.12
C ASP A 649 -2.17 16.96 -26.40
N VAL A 650 -1.80 17.53 -27.57
CA VAL A 650 -0.45 17.50 -28.14
C VAL A 650 0.66 17.95 -27.18
N PHE A 651 0.41 18.98 -26.38
CA PHE A 651 1.41 19.52 -25.46
C PHE A 651 1.76 18.54 -24.34
N THR A 652 0.74 17.88 -23.78
CA THR A 652 0.93 16.92 -22.69
C THR A 652 1.55 15.63 -23.23
N THR A 653 1.14 15.19 -24.43
CA THR A 653 1.81 14.07 -25.12
C THR A 653 3.31 14.33 -25.27
N ALA A 654 3.69 15.50 -25.81
CA ALA A 654 5.10 15.85 -25.99
C ALA A 654 5.86 15.94 -24.65
N SER A 655 5.18 16.36 -23.59
CA SER A 655 5.76 16.51 -22.26
C SER A 655 6.10 15.18 -21.58
N PHE A 656 5.28 14.13 -21.76
CA PHE A 656 5.49 12.81 -21.14
C PHE A 656 6.17 11.78 -22.07
N ALA A 657 6.35 12.08 -23.36
CA ALA A 657 6.89 11.13 -24.34
C ALA A 657 8.30 10.63 -24.01
N GLU A 658 9.13 11.45 -23.35
CA GLU A 658 10.50 11.09 -22.96
C GLU A 658 10.59 10.39 -21.59
N GLU A 659 9.46 10.36 -20.85
CA GLU A 659 9.43 9.89 -19.46
C GLU A 659 9.13 8.39 -19.34
N CYS A 660 8.27 7.89 -20.22
CA CYS A 660 7.76 6.52 -20.18
C CYS A 660 7.18 6.08 -21.55
N GLU A 661 6.85 4.79 -21.69
CA GLU A 661 6.24 4.24 -22.90
C GLU A 661 4.75 4.64 -22.98
N LEU A 662 4.42 5.61 -23.84
CA LEU A 662 3.03 6.05 -24.06
C LEU A 662 2.29 5.13 -25.03
N ILE A 663 1.10 4.68 -24.63
CA ILE A 663 0.19 3.89 -25.46
C ILE A 663 -1.01 4.77 -25.82
N THR A 664 -1.14 5.10 -27.10
CA THR A 664 -2.28 5.87 -27.63
C THR A 664 -3.26 4.97 -28.36
N PHE A 665 -4.53 5.39 -28.40
CA PHE A 665 -5.63 4.63 -28.99
C PHE A 665 -6.81 5.56 -29.30
N THR A 666 -7.77 5.06 -30.07
CA THR A 666 -9.02 5.74 -30.44
C THR A 666 -10.21 5.16 -29.66
N PRO A 667 -11.38 5.81 -29.67
CA PRO A 667 -12.59 5.26 -29.07
C PRO A 667 -13.04 3.91 -29.64
N THR A 668 -12.56 3.53 -30.84
CA THR A 668 -13.00 2.31 -31.54
C THR A 668 -12.02 1.15 -31.44
N ASN A 669 -10.74 1.39 -31.13
CA ASN A 669 -9.70 0.34 -31.11
C ASN A 669 -9.05 0.12 -29.74
N TRP A 670 -9.48 0.83 -28.69
CA TRP A 670 -8.85 0.78 -27.38
C TRP A 670 -8.81 -0.64 -26.79
N LEU A 671 -9.87 -1.43 -26.98
CA LEU A 671 -9.95 -2.78 -26.40
C LEU A 671 -8.87 -3.70 -26.99
N GLU A 672 -8.73 -3.73 -28.31
CA GLU A 672 -7.70 -4.52 -28.99
C GLU A 672 -6.29 -4.06 -28.63
N THR A 673 -6.07 -2.73 -28.66
CA THR A 673 -4.77 -2.11 -28.39
C THR A 673 -4.30 -2.41 -26.97
N LEU A 674 -5.16 -2.19 -25.96
CA LEU A 674 -4.81 -2.36 -24.56
C LEU A 674 -4.84 -3.82 -24.12
N THR A 675 -5.55 -4.71 -24.81
CA THR A 675 -5.45 -6.15 -24.56
C THR A 675 -4.11 -6.70 -25.07
N SER A 676 -3.66 -6.26 -26.25
CA SER A 676 -2.40 -6.72 -26.85
C SER A 676 -1.17 -6.08 -26.20
N ASN A 677 -1.30 -4.83 -25.75
CA ASN A 677 -0.25 -4.10 -25.04
C ASN A 677 -0.80 -3.59 -23.70
N LYS A 678 -0.86 -4.49 -22.71
CA LYS A 678 -1.43 -4.18 -21.39
C LYS A 678 -0.70 -3.01 -20.72
N PRO A 679 -1.40 -1.90 -20.41
CA PRO A 679 -0.80 -0.77 -19.73
C PRO A 679 -0.67 -1.03 -18.22
N ASP A 680 0.20 -0.26 -17.60
CA ASP A 680 0.38 -0.25 -16.14
C ASP A 680 -0.53 0.76 -15.44
N LEU A 681 -0.93 1.81 -16.17
CA LEU A 681 -1.95 2.76 -15.73
C LEU A 681 -2.64 3.39 -16.95
N LEU A 682 -3.87 3.86 -16.74
CA LEU A 682 -4.57 4.75 -17.66
C LEU A 682 -4.47 6.18 -17.11
N MET A 683 -3.99 7.12 -17.92
CA MET A 683 -3.90 8.55 -17.60
C MET A 683 -4.68 9.37 -18.62
N VAL A 684 -5.69 10.09 -18.17
CA VAL A 684 -6.55 10.92 -19.00
C VAL A 684 -6.47 12.35 -18.49
N GLU A 685 -6.09 13.30 -19.35
CA GLU A 685 -6.18 14.69 -18.96
C GLU A 685 -7.57 15.27 -19.29
N SER A 686 -7.87 16.48 -18.82
CA SER A 686 -8.98 17.30 -19.31
C SER A 686 -8.74 17.77 -20.76
N ALA A 687 -8.73 16.80 -21.68
CA ALA A 687 -8.37 16.97 -23.08
C ALA A 687 -9.53 17.61 -23.86
N TRP A 688 -9.20 18.58 -24.71
CA TRP A 688 -10.17 19.17 -25.64
C TRP A 688 -10.25 18.39 -26.94
N VAL A 689 -9.10 17.92 -27.43
CA VAL A 689 -8.95 17.27 -28.74
C VAL A 689 -8.63 15.78 -28.56
N GLY A 690 -7.63 15.46 -27.72
CA GLY A 690 -7.24 14.11 -27.31
C GLY A 690 -6.77 13.18 -28.45
N ASN A 691 -5.54 12.66 -28.37
CA ASN A 691 -4.90 11.72 -29.30
C ASN A 691 -5.17 12.06 -30.78
N GLY A 692 -4.67 13.23 -31.22
CA GLY A 692 -4.80 13.68 -32.61
C GLY A 692 -6.23 14.02 -33.04
N GLY A 693 -7.18 14.16 -32.11
CA GLY A 693 -8.57 14.54 -32.36
C GLY A 693 -9.57 13.40 -32.30
N SER A 694 -9.09 12.17 -32.09
CA SER A 694 -9.95 10.99 -31.98
C SER A 694 -10.86 11.00 -30.74
N TRP A 695 -10.53 11.79 -29.72
CA TRP A 695 -11.32 11.92 -28.47
C TRP A 695 -12.04 13.26 -28.31
N ASN A 696 -12.16 14.03 -29.39
CA ASN A 696 -12.77 15.36 -29.38
C ASN A 696 -14.21 15.30 -28.84
N LYS A 697 -14.52 16.10 -27.81
CA LYS A 697 -15.81 16.11 -27.09
C LYS A 697 -16.22 14.79 -26.42
N LEU A 698 -15.30 13.85 -26.20
CA LEU A 698 -15.57 12.57 -25.52
C LEU A 698 -15.03 12.53 -24.07
N VAL A 699 -14.16 13.47 -23.69
CA VAL A 699 -13.62 13.59 -22.32
C VAL A 699 -14.43 14.58 -21.49
N GLY A 700 -14.60 15.82 -21.96
CA GLY A 700 -15.46 16.80 -21.30
C GLY A 700 -16.94 16.41 -21.37
N TYR A 701 -17.75 16.90 -20.44
CA TYR A 701 -19.18 16.61 -20.42
C TYR A 701 -19.92 17.37 -21.54
N TYR A 702 -20.47 16.62 -22.49
CA TYR A 702 -21.35 17.11 -23.59
C TYR A 702 -22.68 16.34 -23.68
N GLY A 703 -22.93 15.41 -22.75
CA GLY A 703 -24.06 14.47 -22.77
C GLY A 703 -23.58 13.05 -22.47
N GLU A 704 -24.44 12.20 -21.90
CA GLU A 704 -24.05 10.86 -21.45
C GLU A 704 -23.62 9.93 -22.59
N GLU A 705 -24.28 10.02 -23.75
CA GLU A 705 -23.96 9.21 -24.94
C GLU A 705 -22.51 9.39 -25.40
N ASN A 706 -22.00 10.61 -25.39
CA ASN A 706 -20.62 10.93 -25.79
C ASN A 706 -19.57 10.28 -24.88
N MET A 707 -19.92 9.97 -23.64
CA MET A 707 -18.97 9.47 -22.64
C MET A 707 -18.90 7.94 -22.60
N LYS A 708 -19.82 7.24 -23.27
CA LYS A 708 -19.88 5.76 -23.28
C LYS A 708 -18.56 5.09 -23.63
N PRO A 709 -17.78 5.55 -24.64
CA PRO A 709 -16.50 4.92 -24.94
C PRO A 709 -15.49 5.02 -23.78
N LEU A 710 -15.40 6.21 -23.17
CA LEU A 710 -14.50 6.45 -22.04
C LEU A 710 -14.90 5.64 -20.80
N PHE A 711 -16.18 5.58 -20.48
CA PHE A 711 -16.67 4.81 -19.33
C PHE A 711 -16.51 3.30 -19.54
N SER A 712 -16.63 2.82 -20.78
CA SER A 712 -16.36 1.41 -21.11
C SER A 712 -14.88 1.07 -20.93
N LEU A 713 -13.98 1.97 -21.34
CA LEU A 713 -12.54 1.86 -21.11
C LEU A 713 -12.20 1.85 -19.61
N ILE A 714 -12.75 2.77 -18.82
CA ILE A 714 -12.53 2.81 -17.36
C ILE A 714 -13.01 1.52 -16.71
N LYS A 715 -14.21 1.04 -17.09
CA LYS A 715 -14.75 -0.23 -16.61
C LYS A 715 -13.80 -1.40 -16.90
N TRP A 716 -13.30 -1.50 -18.13
CA TRP A 716 -12.35 -2.55 -18.49
C TRP A 716 -11.02 -2.44 -17.72
N CYS A 717 -10.51 -1.23 -17.49
CA CYS A 717 -9.31 -1.01 -16.67
C CYS A 717 -9.53 -1.53 -15.24
N ASN A 718 -10.69 -1.22 -14.64
CA ASN A 718 -11.09 -1.72 -13.33
C ASN A 718 -11.16 -3.25 -13.28
N GLU A 719 -11.77 -3.88 -14.28
CA GLU A 719 -11.85 -5.35 -14.38
C GLU A 719 -10.47 -6.02 -14.54
N ASN A 720 -9.47 -5.27 -15.02
CA ASN A 720 -8.12 -5.77 -15.28
C ASN A 720 -7.07 -5.34 -14.25
N ASN A 721 -7.50 -4.72 -13.15
CA ASN A 721 -6.66 -4.15 -12.09
C ASN A 721 -5.67 -3.07 -12.57
N ILE A 722 -6.08 -2.26 -13.56
CA ILE A 722 -5.30 -1.15 -14.09
C ILE A 722 -5.78 0.14 -13.41
N PRO A 723 -4.93 0.84 -12.64
CA PRO A 723 -5.30 2.11 -12.00
C PRO A 723 -5.64 3.17 -13.05
N THR A 724 -6.70 3.93 -12.79
CA THR A 724 -7.19 4.99 -13.66
C THR A 724 -6.95 6.37 -13.01
N VAL A 725 -6.32 7.26 -13.76
CA VAL A 725 -5.94 8.61 -13.32
C VAL A 725 -6.56 9.66 -14.23
N PHE A 726 -7.18 10.68 -13.63
CA PHE A 726 -7.65 11.88 -14.33
C PHE A 726 -6.84 13.11 -13.90
N TRP A 727 -6.29 13.87 -14.84
CA TRP A 727 -5.62 15.16 -14.54
C TRP A 727 -6.38 16.33 -15.16
N ASN A 728 -7.02 17.13 -14.32
CA ASN A 728 -7.67 18.36 -14.78
C ASN A 728 -6.66 19.52 -14.83
N LYS A 729 -6.15 19.77 -16.04
CA LYS A 729 -5.22 20.87 -16.33
C LYS A 729 -5.90 22.22 -16.59
N GLU A 730 -7.22 22.23 -16.62
CA GLU A 730 -8.03 23.41 -16.94
C GLU A 730 -8.70 24.01 -15.68
N ASP A 731 -8.38 23.49 -14.50
CA ASP A 731 -8.88 24.00 -13.23
C ASP A 731 -8.24 25.34 -12.85
N PRO A 732 -9.00 26.21 -12.17
CA PRO A 732 -10.41 26.04 -11.75
C PRO A 732 -11.43 26.46 -12.83
N VAL A 733 -10.97 27.06 -13.94
CA VAL A 733 -11.82 27.74 -14.93
C VAL A 733 -12.82 26.79 -15.59
N HIS A 734 -12.42 25.54 -15.84
CA HIS A 734 -13.27 24.55 -16.51
C HIS A 734 -13.63 23.36 -15.62
N PHE A 735 -13.60 23.51 -14.29
CA PHE A 735 -14.03 22.47 -13.34
C PHE A 735 -15.37 21.82 -13.70
N ASN A 736 -16.40 22.65 -13.90
CA ASN A 736 -17.76 22.19 -14.23
C ASN A 736 -17.85 21.40 -15.55
N ARG A 737 -16.91 21.60 -16.47
CA ARG A 737 -16.86 20.86 -17.75
C ARG A 737 -16.38 19.43 -17.57
N PHE A 738 -15.51 19.18 -16.59
CA PHE A 738 -14.79 17.90 -16.47
C PHE A 738 -15.10 17.12 -15.20
N ILE A 739 -15.71 17.73 -14.17
CA ILE A 739 -15.99 17.08 -12.88
C ILE A 739 -16.78 15.77 -13.03
N LYS A 740 -17.82 15.75 -13.88
CA LYS A 740 -18.63 14.54 -14.12
C LYS A 740 -17.83 13.37 -14.70
N THR A 741 -16.75 13.66 -15.41
CA THR A 741 -15.80 12.68 -15.94
C THR A 741 -14.81 12.26 -14.86
N ALA A 742 -14.21 13.24 -14.18
CA ALA A 742 -13.16 13.05 -13.19
C ALA A 742 -13.58 12.10 -12.05
N VAL A 743 -14.81 12.24 -11.53
CA VAL A 743 -15.34 11.40 -10.43
C VAL A 743 -15.54 9.92 -10.79
N LYS A 744 -15.23 9.51 -12.02
CA LYS A 744 -15.25 8.11 -12.46
C LYS A 744 -13.89 7.41 -12.39
N PHE A 745 -12.82 8.16 -12.12
CA PHE A 745 -11.46 7.65 -12.04
C PHE A 745 -11.07 7.31 -10.60
N ASP A 746 -10.12 6.39 -10.42
CA ASP A 746 -9.61 6.02 -9.10
C ASP A 746 -8.79 7.15 -8.45
N TYR A 747 -8.16 7.98 -9.27
CA TYR A 747 -7.28 9.07 -8.87
C TYR A 747 -7.59 10.34 -9.64
N ILE A 748 -7.63 11.47 -8.93
CA ILE A 748 -7.85 12.77 -9.53
C ILE A 748 -6.67 13.68 -9.19
N PHE A 749 -6.07 14.27 -10.21
CA PHE A 749 -5.09 15.32 -10.08
C PHE A 749 -5.68 16.62 -10.62
N THR A 750 -5.41 17.73 -9.95
CA THR A 750 -5.85 19.07 -10.37
C THR A 750 -4.69 20.03 -10.38
N THR A 751 -4.68 20.99 -11.31
CA THR A 751 -3.67 22.05 -11.31
C THR A 751 -3.88 23.08 -10.20
N ASP A 752 -5.09 23.19 -9.64
CA ASP A 752 -5.41 24.12 -8.54
C ASP A 752 -5.71 23.36 -7.24
N GLU A 753 -4.78 23.38 -6.29
CA GLU A 753 -4.89 22.71 -4.99
C GLU A 753 -6.20 23.04 -4.25
N ARG A 754 -6.75 24.25 -4.44
CA ARG A 754 -8.01 24.67 -3.80
C ARG A 754 -9.22 23.88 -4.27
N MET A 755 -9.11 23.15 -5.39
CA MET A 755 -10.17 22.30 -5.92
C MET A 755 -10.20 20.91 -5.27
N ILE A 756 -9.16 20.53 -4.51
CA ILE A 756 -9.07 19.21 -3.87
C ILE A 756 -10.29 18.92 -2.98
N PRO A 757 -10.74 19.81 -2.07
CA PRO A 757 -11.92 19.54 -1.24
C PRO A 757 -13.18 19.25 -2.06
N ASN A 758 -13.44 20.03 -3.11
CA ASN A 758 -14.60 19.87 -3.97
C ASN A 758 -14.58 18.53 -4.72
N TYR A 759 -13.41 18.11 -5.19
CA TYR A 759 -13.24 16.80 -5.83
C TYR A 759 -13.43 15.65 -4.84
N LYS A 760 -12.88 15.73 -3.63
CA LYS A 760 -13.04 14.70 -2.60
C LYS A 760 -14.52 14.51 -2.24
N GLU A 761 -15.24 15.61 -2.04
CA GLU A 761 -16.67 15.59 -1.77
C GLU A 761 -17.46 14.92 -2.90
N LEU A 762 -17.24 15.33 -4.15
CA LEU A 762 -18.02 14.85 -5.29
C LEU A 762 -17.63 13.45 -5.78
N ALA A 763 -16.37 13.05 -5.60
CA ALA A 763 -15.88 11.72 -5.98
C ALA A 763 -16.16 10.67 -4.89
N GLY A 764 -16.35 11.09 -3.63
CA GLY A 764 -16.58 10.20 -2.50
C GLY A 764 -15.32 9.46 -2.04
N HIS A 765 -14.12 9.96 -2.36
CA HIS A 765 -12.85 9.36 -1.96
C HIS A 765 -11.71 10.37 -1.81
N GLU A 766 -10.70 10.01 -1.03
CA GLU A 766 -9.58 10.89 -0.64
C GLU A 766 -8.44 10.98 -1.67
N GLN A 767 -8.47 10.17 -2.74
CA GLN A 767 -7.41 10.05 -3.75
C GLN A 767 -7.38 11.24 -4.74
N VAL A 768 -7.22 12.44 -4.20
CA VAL A 768 -7.23 13.70 -4.95
C VAL A 768 -6.02 14.55 -4.57
N TYR A 769 -5.22 14.97 -5.55
CA TYR A 769 -3.93 15.63 -5.32
C TYR A 769 -3.70 16.84 -6.26
N ALA A 770 -2.84 17.76 -5.84
CA ALA A 770 -2.38 18.84 -6.72
C ALA A 770 -1.26 18.33 -7.65
N LEU A 771 -1.33 18.68 -8.94
CA LEU A 771 -0.28 18.42 -9.92
C LEU A 771 -0.07 19.68 -10.78
N PRO A 772 0.89 20.54 -10.39
CA PRO A 772 1.27 21.71 -11.18
C PRO A 772 1.87 21.32 -12.53
N PHE A 773 1.89 22.26 -13.47
CA PHE A 773 2.68 22.11 -14.70
C PHE A 773 4.19 21.98 -14.41
N ALA A 774 4.94 21.65 -15.46
CA ALA A 774 6.37 21.39 -15.42
C ALA A 774 7.01 21.69 -16.79
N ALA A 775 8.33 21.58 -16.87
CA ALA A 775 9.09 21.62 -18.11
C ALA A 775 9.53 20.20 -18.53
N GLN A 776 9.61 19.97 -19.84
CA GLN A 776 10.23 18.75 -20.41
C GLN A 776 11.64 19.13 -20.91
N PRO A 777 12.73 18.71 -20.23
CA PRO A 777 14.11 19.09 -20.56
C PRO A 777 14.53 18.81 -22.00
N ALA A 778 14.06 17.73 -22.63
CA ALA A 778 14.39 17.45 -24.03
C ALA A 778 13.89 18.54 -25.01
N ILE A 779 12.85 19.27 -24.63
CA ILE A 779 12.23 20.34 -25.44
C ILE A 779 12.62 21.73 -24.91
N HIS A 780 12.55 21.90 -23.59
CA HIS A 780 12.74 23.17 -22.88
C HIS A 780 14.07 23.12 -22.13
N ASN A 781 15.09 23.70 -22.74
CA ASN A 781 16.46 23.64 -22.26
C ASN A 781 17.25 24.87 -22.73
N PRO A 782 18.41 25.17 -22.13
CA PRO A 782 19.14 26.38 -22.46
C PRO A 782 19.95 26.31 -23.76
N ILE A 783 19.94 25.19 -24.51
CA ILE A 783 20.70 25.05 -25.77
C ILE A 783 20.34 26.20 -26.71
N LYS A 784 21.37 26.94 -27.14
CA LYS A 784 21.24 28.09 -28.05
C LYS A 784 20.64 27.66 -29.39
N ILE A 785 19.76 28.51 -29.91
CA ILE A 785 19.20 28.41 -31.27
C ILE A 785 19.50 29.66 -32.12
N VAL A 786 20.05 30.69 -31.49
CA VAL A 786 20.52 31.96 -32.06
C VAL A 786 21.83 32.32 -31.36
N ASP A 787 22.73 33.00 -32.06
CA ASP A 787 24.03 33.40 -31.50
C ASP A 787 23.85 34.37 -30.32
N GLU A 788 22.99 35.37 -30.51
CA GLU A 788 22.60 36.34 -29.49
C GLU A 788 21.08 36.44 -29.37
N ARG A 789 20.61 36.58 -28.13
CA ARG A 789 19.20 36.83 -27.84
C ARG A 789 18.86 38.28 -28.13
N GLU A 790 17.69 38.49 -28.71
CA GLU A 790 17.10 39.82 -28.87
C GLU A 790 17.00 40.50 -27.50
N ASN A 791 17.57 41.71 -27.39
CA ASN A 791 17.55 42.51 -26.17
C ASN A 791 16.17 43.17 -25.97
N LYS A 792 15.12 42.36 -25.93
CA LYS A 792 13.71 42.76 -25.81
C LYS A 792 12.94 41.79 -24.92
N ALA A 793 11.75 42.21 -24.52
CA ALA A 793 10.75 41.36 -23.93
C ALA A 793 9.85 40.70 -24.99
N CYS A 794 9.44 39.45 -24.74
CA CYS A 794 8.54 38.70 -25.62
C CYS A 794 7.29 38.22 -24.89
N PHE A 795 6.12 38.40 -25.52
CA PHE A 795 4.87 37.78 -25.09
C PHE A 795 4.31 36.87 -26.20
N ALA A 796 4.20 35.57 -25.93
CA ALA A 796 3.56 34.60 -26.84
C ALA A 796 2.25 34.09 -26.23
N GLY A 797 1.09 34.57 -26.70
CA GLY A 797 -0.19 34.26 -26.10
C GLY A 797 -1.40 34.94 -26.75
N SER A 798 -2.53 34.93 -26.04
CA SER A 798 -3.77 35.58 -26.47
C SER A 798 -4.15 36.73 -25.55
N TYR A 799 -4.74 37.76 -26.14
CA TYR A 799 -5.46 38.81 -25.44
C TYR A 799 -6.92 38.37 -25.19
N TYR A 800 -7.54 38.81 -24.10
CA TYR A 800 -8.94 38.50 -23.79
C TYR A 800 -9.64 39.76 -23.26
N ARG A 801 -10.42 40.44 -24.11
CA ARG A 801 -11.12 41.69 -23.76
C ARG A 801 -12.19 41.52 -22.70
N HIS A 802 -12.82 40.34 -22.63
CA HIS A 802 -13.89 40.04 -21.66
C HIS A 802 -13.41 39.73 -20.25
N HIS A 803 -12.10 39.56 -20.06
CA HIS A 803 -11.51 39.42 -18.72
C HIS A 803 -10.87 40.75 -18.33
N GLU A 804 -11.69 41.72 -17.93
CA GLU A 804 -11.28 43.11 -17.72
C GLU A 804 -10.08 43.26 -16.78
N ASP A 805 -10.05 42.55 -15.66
CA ASP A 805 -8.93 42.57 -14.70
C ASP A 805 -7.63 42.08 -15.34
N ARG A 806 -7.69 40.93 -16.01
CA ARG A 806 -6.55 40.35 -16.73
C ARG A 806 -6.09 41.27 -17.88
N ALA A 807 -7.03 41.89 -18.59
CA ALA A 807 -6.74 42.82 -19.67
C ALA A 807 -6.01 44.07 -19.14
N ARG A 808 -6.45 44.63 -18.00
CA ARG A 808 -5.76 45.74 -17.32
C ARG A 808 -4.35 45.36 -16.87
N ASP A 809 -4.18 44.17 -16.27
CA ASP A 809 -2.87 43.68 -15.85
C ASP A 809 -1.93 43.48 -17.04
N MET A 810 -2.45 42.90 -18.12
CA MET A 810 -1.74 42.69 -19.38
C MET A 810 -1.33 44.01 -20.03
N ASP A 811 -2.23 44.98 -20.09
CA ASP A 811 -1.96 46.30 -20.62
C ASP A 811 -0.85 47.01 -19.84
N ARG A 812 -0.88 46.94 -18.50
CA ARG A 812 0.15 47.51 -17.62
C ARG A 812 1.54 46.93 -17.90
N VAL A 813 1.67 45.60 -17.92
CA VAL A 813 2.97 44.95 -18.14
C VAL A 813 3.50 45.17 -19.56
N LEU A 814 2.63 45.13 -20.58
CA LEU A 814 3.03 45.37 -21.97
C LEU A 814 3.41 46.84 -22.22
N ASN A 815 2.71 47.80 -21.61
CA ASN A 815 3.07 49.21 -21.70
C ASN A 815 4.46 49.48 -21.10
N CYS A 816 4.80 48.85 -19.97
CA CYS A 816 6.14 48.95 -19.38
C CYS A 816 7.20 48.34 -20.31
N ALA A 817 6.95 47.14 -20.82
CA ALA A 817 7.85 46.45 -21.74
C ALA A 817 8.14 47.26 -23.01
N ALA A 818 7.11 47.89 -23.59
CA ALA A 818 7.22 48.65 -24.83
C ALA A 818 8.22 49.82 -24.76
N LYS A 819 8.53 50.35 -23.56
CA LYS A 819 9.54 51.40 -23.36
C LYS A 819 10.98 50.93 -23.63
N TYR A 820 11.24 49.63 -23.45
CA TYR A 820 12.56 49.02 -23.57
C TYR A 820 12.70 48.13 -24.81
N GLY A 821 11.58 47.61 -25.31
CA GLY A 821 11.51 46.73 -26.48
C GLY A 821 10.56 45.57 -26.22
N LEU A 822 9.55 45.42 -27.07
CA LEU A 822 8.50 44.41 -26.94
C LEU A 822 8.15 43.80 -28.29
N ASP A 823 8.13 42.48 -28.37
CA ASP A 823 7.57 41.73 -29.48
C ASP A 823 6.46 40.77 -28.99
N ILE A 824 5.37 40.68 -29.74
CA ILE A 824 4.16 39.91 -29.40
C ILE A 824 3.90 38.86 -30.48
N TYR A 825 3.78 37.60 -30.07
CA TYR A 825 3.26 36.53 -30.91
C TYR A 825 1.81 36.20 -30.49
N ASP A 826 0.85 36.67 -31.28
CA ASP A 826 -0.58 36.46 -31.05
C ASP A 826 -1.02 35.10 -31.58
N ARG A 827 -1.48 34.23 -30.67
CA ARG A 827 -2.00 32.88 -31.02
C ARG A 827 -3.21 32.93 -31.95
N ASN A 828 -3.95 34.04 -31.97
CA ASN A 828 -5.14 34.22 -32.79
C ASN A 828 -4.90 35.16 -33.99
N TYR A 829 -3.65 35.50 -34.30
CA TYR A 829 -3.29 36.52 -35.29
C TYR A 829 -4.05 36.38 -36.61
N GLU A 830 -4.00 35.21 -37.26
CA GLU A 830 -4.62 34.99 -38.57
C GLU A 830 -6.16 35.06 -38.49
N LYS A 831 -6.75 34.67 -37.36
CA LYS A 831 -8.20 34.75 -37.15
C LYS A 831 -8.63 36.19 -36.84
N ASN A 832 -7.82 36.92 -36.11
CA ASN A 832 -8.01 38.34 -35.79
C ASN A 832 -7.95 39.20 -37.05
N LEU A 833 -6.96 38.98 -37.94
CA LEU A 833 -6.88 39.64 -39.25
C LEU A 833 -8.14 39.41 -40.11
N LYS A 834 -8.81 38.27 -39.96
CA LYS A 834 -10.07 37.94 -40.65
C LYS A 834 -11.32 38.41 -39.91
N GLY A 835 -11.18 39.08 -38.76
CA GLY A 835 -12.30 39.53 -37.94
C GLY A 835 -13.09 38.40 -37.24
N LEU A 836 -12.55 37.18 -37.18
CA LEU A 836 -13.26 36.01 -36.64
C LEU A 836 -13.22 35.90 -35.11
N MET A 837 -12.31 36.63 -34.45
CA MET A 837 -12.12 36.59 -32.99
C MET A 837 -11.96 37.99 -32.37
N PRO A 838 -12.90 38.93 -32.57
CA PRO A 838 -12.74 40.33 -32.17
C PRO A 838 -12.42 40.53 -30.67
N ASN A 839 -12.89 39.64 -29.81
CA ASN A 839 -12.65 39.68 -28.36
C ASN A 839 -11.21 39.29 -27.97
N HIS A 840 -10.40 38.81 -28.91
CA HIS A 840 -9.01 38.41 -28.70
C HIS A 840 -8.00 39.35 -29.37
N MET A 841 -8.46 40.47 -29.93
CA MET A 841 -7.60 41.46 -30.55
C MET A 841 -6.92 42.31 -29.48
N PHE A 842 -5.60 42.50 -29.61
CA PHE A 842 -4.84 43.42 -28.80
C PHE A 842 -5.28 44.88 -29.03
N PRO A 843 -5.03 45.80 -28.08
CA PRO A 843 -5.19 47.24 -28.30
C PRO A 843 -4.32 47.76 -29.45
N GLU A 844 -4.83 48.74 -30.22
CA GLU A 844 -4.17 49.26 -31.44
C GLU A 844 -2.74 49.80 -31.19
N ARG A 845 -2.49 50.33 -29.99
CA ARG A 845 -1.16 50.84 -29.60
C ARG A 845 -0.05 49.80 -29.60
N PHE A 846 -0.38 48.50 -29.63
CA PHE A 846 0.60 47.41 -29.70
C PHE A 846 0.77 46.83 -31.11
N ASN A 847 0.10 47.36 -32.14
CA ASN A 847 0.13 46.80 -33.49
C ASN A 847 1.57 46.66 -34.04
N GLU A 848 2.44 47.64 -33.76
CA GLU A 848 3.85 47.61 -34.21
C GLU A 848 4.68 46.53 -33.50
N ASN A 849 4.24 46.07 -32.32
CA ASN A 849 4.89 45.01 -31.56
C ASN A 849 4.45 43.61 -32.02
N ILE A 850 3.35 43.46 -32.74
CA ILE A 850 2.83 42.14 -33.15
C ILE A 850 3.64 41.59 -34.33
N LYS A 851 4.29 40.43 -34.13
CA LYS A 851 5.14 39.76 -35.14
C LYS A 851 4.45 38.62 -35.89
N GLY A 852 3.20 38.31 -35.53
CA GLY A 852 2.43 37.21 -36.11
C GLY A 852 2.06 36.16 -35.06
N SER A 853 1.93 34.89 -35.48
CA SER A 853 1.71 33.75 -34.59
C SER A 853 2.89 32.77 -34.63
N LEU A 854 3.03 31.93 -33.61
CA LEU A 854 3.97 30.82 -33.60
C LEU A 854 3.21 29.51 -33.52
N LYS A 855 3.61 28.53 -34.36
CA LYS A 855 3.19 27.15 -34.18
C LYS A 855 3.88 26.56 -32.96
N TYR A 856 3.34 25.46 -32.43
CA TYR A 856 3.88 24.84 -31.22
C TYR A 856 5.37 24.50 -31.34
N TYR A 857 5.78 23.88 -32.44
CA TYR A 857 7.17 23.49 -32.69
C TYR A 857 8.11 24.69 -32.94
N GLU A 858 7.60 25.92 -32.93
CA GLU A 858 8.39 27.16 -33.08
C GLU A 858 8.37 28.01 -31.81
N ILE A 859 7.80 27.50 -30.71
CA ILE A 859 7.69 28.25 -29.45
C ILE A 859 9.06 28.52 -28.82
N ASP A 860 10.05 27.69 -29.15
CA ASP A 860 11.46 27.86 -28.81
C ASP A 860 12.02 29.20 -29.31
N LYS A 861 11.55 29.74 -30.43
CA LYS A 861 11.93 31.10 -30.90
C LYS A 861 11.57 32.17 -29.87
N ALA A 862 10.39 32.08 -29.26
CA ALA A 862 9.99 32.99 -28.20
C ALA A 862 10.74 32.72 -26.90
N TYR A 863 10.88 31.45 -26.52
CA TYR A 863 11.46 31.07 -25.24
C TYR A 863 12.98 31.16 -25.20
N LYS A 864 13.69 31.03 -26.31
CA LYS A 864 15.17 31.01 -26.39
C LYS A 864 15.73 32.19 -27.17
N GLY A 865 14.92 32.90 -27.95
CA GLY A 865 15.37 34.01 -28.79
C GLY A 865 15.40 35.38 -28.13
N TYR A 866 14.82 35.54 -26.93
CA TYR A 866 14.69 36.82 -26.25
C TYR A 866 15.33 36.80 -24.85
N LYS A 867 15.74 37.97 -24.35
CA LYS A 867 16.26 38.10 -22.97
C LYS A 867 15.16 37.98 -21.91
N VAL A 868 13.98 38.57 -22.12
CA VAL A 868 12.92 38.58 -21.11
C VAL A 868 11.63 38.00 -21.67
N MET A 869 10.96 37.15 -20.89
CA MET A 869 9.65 36.62 -21.23
C MET A 869 8.56 37.20 -20.33
N ILE A 870 7.40 37.50 -20.92
CA ILE A 870 6.25 38.03 -20.19
C ILE A 870 5.23 36.92 -19.94
N ASN A 871 4.80 36.79 -18.68
CA ASN A 871 3.69 35.94 -18.28
C ASN A 871 2.52 36.77 -17.73
N VAL A 872 1.29 36.36 -18.06
CA VAL A 872 0.06 37.00 -17.59
C VAL A 872 -0.88 35.91 -17.06
N ASN A 873 -1.29 36.04 -15.81
CA ASN A 873 -2.12 35.06 -15.12
C ASN A 873 -3.60 35.42 -15.14
N THR A 874 -4.44 34.40 -15.37
CA THR A 874 -5.90 34.50 -15.21
C THR A 874 -6.33 34.10 -13.80
N VAL A 875 -5.63 33.12 -13.21
CA VAL A 875 -5.89 32.61 -11.86
C VAL A 875 -4.87 33.26 -10.94
N LYS A 876 -5.32 34.07 -9.98
CA LYS A 876 -4.44 34.81 -9.07
C LYS A 876 -4.23 34.10 -7.73
N ASP A 877 -5.27 33.47 -7.18
CA ASP A 877 -5.27 33.03 -5.78
C ASP A 877 -4.89 31.54 -5.60
N SER A 878 -4.62 30.81 -6.69
CA SER A 878 -4.22 29.41 -6.58
C SER A 878 -2.77 29.31 -6.14
N PRO A 879 -2.44 28.45 -5.15
CA PRO A 879 -1.06 28.20 -4.73
C PRO A 879 -0.27 27.33 -5.73
N THR A 880 -0.93 26.71 -6.71
CA THR A 880 -0.31 25.75 -7.63
C THR A 880 -0.58 26.01 -9.11
N MET A 881 -1.62 26.78 -9.45
CA MET A 881 -2.03 27.01 -10.84
C MET A 881 -1.52 28.33 -11.41
N PHE A 882 -0.68 28.24 -12.44
CA PHE A 882 -0.30 29.31 -13.36
C PHE A 882 0.23 28.72 -14.67
N SER A 883 0.59 29.55 -15.66
CA SER A 883 0.95 29.06 -16.99
C SER A 883 2.21 28.19 -16.99
N ARG A 884 2.16 27.06 -17.71
CA ARG A 884 3.34 26.23 -18.05
C ARG A 884 4.52 27.03 -18.60
N ARG A 885 4.22 28.15 -19.29
CA ARG A 885 5.20 29.06 -19.88
C ARG A 885 6.29 29.46 -18.88
N VAL A 886 5.92 29.70 -17.63
CA VAL A 886 6.86 30.09 -16.57
C VAL A 886 7.94 29.02 -16.38
N PHE A 887 7.55 27.76 -16.24
CA PHE A 887 8.48 26.63 -16.14
C PHE A 887 9.31 26.48 -17.42
N GLU A 888 8.65 26.51 -18.57
CA GLU A 888 9.27 26.31 -19.88
C GLU A 888 10.33 27.38 -20.20
N GLY A 889 10.03 28.66 -19.93
CA GLY A 889 10.93 29.77 -20.20
C GLY A 889 12.13 29.81 -19.25
N LEU A 890 11.92 29.52 -17.95
CA LEU A 890 13.02 29.41 -17.00
C LEU A 890 13.97 28.25 -17.33
N ALA A 891 13.43 27.08 -17.73
CA ALA A 891 14.24 25.95 -18.21
C ALA A 891 15.05 26.30 -19.47
N CYS A 892 14.53 27.18 -20.32
CA CYS A 892 15.22 27.73 -21.48
C CYS A 892 16.25 28.82 -21.13
N GLY A 893 16.47 29.16 -19.87
CA GLY A 893 17.38 30.23 -19.46
C GLY A 893 16.84 31.64 -19.66
N THR A 894 15.52 31.82 -19.65
CA THR A 894 14.86 33.10 -19.92
C THR A 894 14.16 33.61 -18.67
N PRO A 895 14.73 34.63 -18.00
CA PRO A 895 14.06 35.34 -16.92
C PRO A 895 12.65 35.79 -17.31
N THR A 896 11.73 35.62 -16.39
CA THR A 896 10.30 35.89 -16.60
C THR A 896 9.84 37.05 -15.71
N ILE A 897 9.08 37.97 -16.29
CA ILE A 897 8.29 38.97 -15.56
C ILE A 897 6.83 38.53 -15.65
N SER A 898 6.16 38.44 -14.50
CA SER A 898 4.79 37.94 -14.40
C SER A 898 3.87 38.94 -13.72
N THR A 899 2.61 38.99 -14.16
CA THR A 899 1.54 39.57 -13.33
C THR A 899 1.31 38.69 -12.10
N TYR A 900 0.69 39.25 -11.05
CA TYR A 900 0.51 38.53 -9.78
C TYR A 900 -0.24 37.20 -9.93
N ALA A 901 0.33 36.17 -9.32
CA ALA A 901 -0.33 34.91 -9.00
C ALA A 901 0.37 34.26 -7.80
N LYS A 902 -0.43 33.81 -6.83
CA LYS A 902 0.03 33.20 -5.59
C LYS A 902 0.92 31.99 -5.84
N GLY A 903 0.60 31.16 -6.83
CA GLY A 903 1.41 29.99 -7.13
C GLY A 903 2.80 30.32 -7.66
N VAL A 904 2.96 31.43 -8.38
CA VAL A 904 4.29 31.85 -8.85
C VAL A 904 5.13 32.31 -7.66
N GLU A 905 4.53 33.06 -6.72
CA GLU A 905 5.19 33.49 -5.47
C GLU A 905 5.58 32.31 -4.59
N VAL A 906 4.67 31.34 -4.40
CA VAL A 906 4.89 30.15 -3.55
C VAL A 906 5.98 29.23 -4.13
N ILE A 907 5.96 29.00 -5.44
CA ILE A 907 6.88 28.04 -6.08
C ILE A 907 8.25 28.66 -6.35
N PHE A 908 8.31 29.92 -6.81
CA PHE A 908 9.55 30.52 -7.31
C PHE A 908 10.05 31.72 -6.50
N GLY A 909 9.24 32.30 -5.63
CA GLY A 909 9.62 33.46 -4.82
C GLY A 909 10.26 34.58 -5.66
N ASP A 910 11.42 35.07 -5.21
CA ASP A 910 12.15 36.20 -5.82
C ASP A 910 12.79 35.88 -7.18
N LEU A 911 12.81 34.61 -7.59
CA LEU A 911 13.37 34.19 -8.87
C LEU A 911 12.62 34.86 -10.04
N ILE A 912 11.31 35.06 -9.88
CA ILE A 912 10.45 35.73 -10.86
C ILE A 912 10.06 37.09 -10.33
N ASN A 913 10.15 38.13 -11.17
CA ASN A 913 9.60 39.43 -10.81
C ASN A 913 8.09 39.39 -10.97
N ILE A 914 7.38 39.34 -9.85
CA ILE A 914 5.92 39.33 -9.77
C ILE A 914 5.48 40.65 -9.16
N SER A 915 4.71 41.46 -9.87
CA SER A 915 4.18 42.70 -9.30
C SER A 915 2.91 43.17 -10.00
N GLU A 916 2.12 43.96 -9.29
CA GLU A 916 1.03 44.79 -9.82
C GLU A 916 1.37 46.30 -9.78
N ASN A 917 2.52 46.66 -9.20
CA ASN A 917 2.99 48.03 -9.17
C ASN A 917 3.74 48.35 -10.47
N GLU A 918 3.26 49.36 -11.20
CA GLU A 918 3.85 49.77 -12.49
C GLU A 918 5.34 50.16 -12.35
N GLN A 919 5.74 50.80 -11.26
CA GLN A 919 7.13 51.22 -11.03
C GLN A 919 8.06 50.03 -10.80
N GLU A 920 7.59 49.00 -10.10
CA GLU A 920 8.36 47.76 -9.88
C GLU A 920 8.50 46.95 -11.16
N ILE A 921 7.44 46.88 -11.98
CA ILE A 921 7.46 46.23 -13.29
C ILE A 921 8.44 46.95 -14.23
N ASP A 922 8.35 48.28 -14.32
CA ASP A 922 9.26 49.12 -15.11
C ASP A 922 10.72 48.92 -14.67
N GLN A 923 10.97 48.90 -13.36
CA GLN A 923 12.28 48.61 -12.80
C GLN A 923 12.79 47.22 -13.17
N ALA A 924 11.94 46.19 -13.14
CA ALA A 924 12.32 44.83 -13.51
C ALA A 924 12.75 44.74 -14.99
N PHE A 925 12.01 45.37 -15.91
CA PHE A 925 12.43 45.44 -17.32
C PHE A 925 13.74 46.20 -17.48
N ARG A 926 13.89 47.35 -16.79
CA ARG A 926 15.12 48.14 -16.82
C ARG A 926 16.33 47.33 -16.40
N VAL A 927 16.24 46.58 -15.31
CA VAL A 927 17.34 45.75 -14.80
C VAL A 927 17.62 44.59 -15.75
N LEU A 928 16.63 43.76 -16.09
CA LEU A 928 16.88 42.53 -16.85
C LEU A 928 17.34 42.77 -18.30
N LEU A 929 17.04 43.93 -18.89
CA LEU A 929 17.46 44.27 -20.26
C LEU A 929 18.77 45.08 -20.33
N ASN A 930 19.22 45.67 -19.21
CA ASN A 930 20.40 46.54 -19.20
C ASN A 930 21.51 46.12 -18.20
N ASP A 931 21.21 45.25 -17.24
CA ASP A 931 22.18 44.69 -16.30
C ASP A 931 22.44 43.21 -16.63
N GLU A 932 23.55 42.96 -17.32
CA GLU A 932 23.92 41.62 -17.76
C GLU A 932 24.21 40.67 -16.58
N LYS A 933 24.71 41.18 -15.44
CA LYS A 933 25.01 40.35 -14.27
C LYS A 933 23.72 39.81 -13.66
N GLU A 934 22.76 40.69 -13.41
CA GLU A 934 21.44 40.30 -12.87
C GLU A 934 20.69 39.38 -13.83
N TYR A 935 20.72 39.67 -15.13
CA TYR A 935 20.13 38.80 -16.16
C TYR A 935 20.70 37.38 -16.09
N ARG A 936 22.03 37.23 -16.08
CA ARG A 936 22.69 35.92 -16.05
C ARG A 936 22.44 35.18 -14.75
N GLN A 937 22.45 35.88 -13.62
CA GLN A 937 22.14 35.30 -12.32
C GLN A 937 20.72 34.70 -12.30
N LYS A 938 19.72 35.46 -12.73
CA LYS A 938 18.33 34.96 -12.82
C LYS A 938 18.18 33.82 -13.82
N SER A 939 18.86 33.89 -14.96
CA SER A 939 18.85 32.83 -15.98
C SER A 939 19.36 31.50 -15.40
N MET A 940 20.53 31.52 -14.75
CA MET A 940 21.16 30.34 -14.15
C MET A 940 20.31 29.73 -13.03
N LEU A 941 19.86 30.56 -12.09
CA LEU A 941 19.01 30.10 -10.99
C LEU A 941 17.68 29.53 -11.51
N GLY A 942 17.13 30.14 -12.58
CA GLY A 942 15.94 29.67 -13.30
C GLY A 942 16.10 28.26 -13.86
N ILE A 943 17.19 28.03 -14.57
CA ILE A 943 17.53 26.73 -15.15
C ILE A 943 17.68 25.70 -14.03
N ARG A 944 18.46 26.00 -12.99
CA ARG A 944 18.72 25.07 -11.90
C ARG A 944 17.44 24.72 -11.14
N GLU A 945 16.60 25.69 -10.80
CA GLU A 945 15.36 25.46 -10.06
C GLU A 945 14.40 24.55 -10.86
N VAL A 946 14.19 24.85 -12.15
CA VAL A 946 13.24 24.07 -12.94
C VAL A 946 13.77 22.68 -13.28
N LEU A 947 15.01 22.55 -13.74
CA LEU A 947 15.54 21.26 -14.18
C LEU A 947 15.79 20.29 -13.00
N SER A 948 15.95 20.81 -11.78
CA SER A 948 16.12 19.97 -10.58
C SER A 948 14.80 19.55 -9.91
N LYS A 949 13.73 20.36 -9.99
CA LYS A 949 12.52 20.16 -9.17
C LYS A 949 11.19 20.17 -9.95
N HIS A 950 11.16 20.74 -11.14
CA HIS A 950 9.91 21.03 -11.85
C HIS A 950 9.88 20.45 -13.26
N THR A 951 10.35 19.21 -13.41
CA THR A 951 10.30 18.45 -14.65
C THR A 951 9.11 17.49 -14.70
N TYR A 952 8.73 17.05 -15.91
CA TYR A 952 7.70 16.01 -16.05
C TYR A 952 8.15 14.64 -15.52
N THR A 953 9.45 14.38 -15.41
CA THR A 953 9.99 13.25 -14.64
C THR A 953 9.52 13.29 -13.20
N GLU A 954 9.65 14.44 -12.53
CA GLU A 954 9.21 14.61 -11.13
C GLU A 954 7.68 14.50 -11.01
N ARG A 955 6.92 15.01 -12.00
CA ARG A 955 5.46 14.83 -12.04
C ARG A 955 5.07 13.36 -12.19
N LEU A 956 5.74 12.61 -13.06
CA LEU A 956 5.46 11.18 -13.25
C LEU A 956 5.83 10.37 -12.02
N LYS A 957 6.96 10.67 -11.37
CA LYS A 957 7.35 10.06 -10.09
C LYS A 957 6.27 10.27 -9.02
N PHE A 958 5.81 11.50 -8.86
CA PHE A 958 4.73 11.83 -7.91
C PHE A 958 3.42 11.11 -8.25
N ILE A 959 3.03 11.04 -9.52
CA ILE A 959 1.85 10.26 -9.96
C ILE A 959 2.03 8.79 -9.56
N CYS A 960 3.18 8.17 -9.88
CA CYS A 960 3.43 6.76 -9.57
C CYS A 960 3.39 6.51 -8.07
N GLU A 961 3.98 7.40 -7.26
CA GLU A 961 3.96 7.33 -5.80
C GLU A 961 2.53 7.36 -5.25
N MET A 962 1.74 8.36 -5.65
CA MET A 962 0.35 8.50 -5.20
C MET A 962 -0.54 7.34 -5.65
N VAL A 963 -0.27 6.76 -6.83
CA VAL A 963 -1.00 5.60 -7.37
C VAL A 963 -0.57 4.30 -6.71
N GLY A 964 0.63 4.24 -6.11
CA GLY A 964 1.22 3.04 -5.53
C GLY A 964 1.96 2.16 -6.54
N LEU A 965 2.40 2.72 -7.67
CA LEU A 965 3.14 1.99 -8.70
C LEU A 965 4.62 1.88 -8.33
N PRO A 966 5.18 0.65 -8.20
CA PRO A 966 6.58 0.47 -7.86
C PRO A 966 7.44 0.79 -9.09
N VAL A 967 8.03 1.98 -9.07
CA VAL A 967 8.94 2.45 -10.11
C VAL A 967 10.31 2.77 -9.51
N THR A 968 11.35 2.65 -10.33
CA THR A 968 12.72 3.01 -9.98
C THR A 968 13.20 4.11 -10.91
N TYR A 969 13.82 5.13 -10.32
CA TYR A 969 14.46 6.21 -11.04
C TYR A 969 15.71 6.61 -10.25
N GLN A 970 16.85 6.69 -10.94
CA GLN A 970 18.11 7.11 -10.34
C GLN A 970 18.78 8.11 -11.27
N LEU A 971 19.29 9.18 -10.69
CA LEU A 971 20.13 10.13 -11.41
C LEU A 971 21.44 9.45 -11.84
N PRO A 972 21.97 9.75 -13.05
CA PRO A 972 23.20 9.14 -13.53
C PRO A 972 24.36 9.35 -12.56
N LYS A 973 25.09 8.29 -12.22
CA LYS A 973 26.22 8.42 -11.28
C LYS A 973 27.46 8.96 -11.99
N VAL A 974 28.24 9.81 -11.30
CA VAL A 974 29.52 10.34 -11.80
C VAL A 974 30.68 10.01 -10.86
N THR A 975 31.80 9.57 -11.42
CA THR A 975 33.06 9.39 -10.68
C THR A 975 33.97 10.59 -10.89
N VAL A 976 34.33 11.27 -9.81
CA VAL A 976 35.37 12.29 -9.79
C VAL A 976 36.71 11.63 -9.60
N ILE A 977 37.66 11.90 -10.50
CA ILE A 977 39.03 11.40 -10.43
C ILE A 977 39.94 12.57 -10.03
N ALA A 978 40.85 12.34 -9.10
CA ALA A 978 41.90 13.30 -8.77
C ALA A 978 43.24 12.60 -8.59
N LEU A 979 44.30 13.22 -9.11
CA LEU A 979 45.68 12.77 -8.96
C LEU A 979 46.32 13.53 -7.81
N ILE A 980 46.82 12.81 -6.80
CA ILE A 980 47.24 13.37 -5.52
C ILE A 980 48.73 13.10 -5.28
N HIS A 981 49.51 14.17 -5.09
CA HIS A 981 50.94 14.14 -4.85
C HIS A 981 51.32 14.65 -3.45
N SER A 982 50.38 15.25 -2.71
CA SER A 982 50.59 15.71 -1.33
C SER A 982 49.36 15.55 -0.42
N LYS A 983 49.58 15.61 0.91
CA LYS A 983 48.50 15.56 1.91
C LYS A 983 47.57 16.78 1.81
N GLN A 984 48.11 17.93 1.41
CA GLN A 984 47.36 19.17 1.23
C GLN A 984 46.40 19.08 0.05
N GLU A 985 46.86 18.57 -1.10
CA GLU A 985 46.02 18.33 -2.29
C GLU A 985 44.88 17.36 -1.97
N PHE A 986 45.18 16.27 -1.24
CA PHE A 986 44.17 15.30 -0.82
C PHE A 986 42.99 15.96 -0.10
N PHE A 987 43.28 16.77 0.93
CA PHE A 987 42.23 17.41 1.72
C PHE A 987 41.49 18.50 0.94
N ARG A 988 42.18 19.22 0.04
CA ARG A 988 41.58 20.23 -0.84
C ARG A 988 40.57 19.60 -1.79
N VAL A 989 40.94 18.52 -2.46
CA VAL A 989 40.03 17.78 -3.35
C VAL A 989 38.86 17.20 -2.55
N LEU A 990 39.15 16.61 -1.38
CA LEU A 990 38.10 16.06 -0.52
C LEU A 990 37.09 17.14 -0.11
N GLU A 991 37.54 18.33 0.29
CA GLU A 991 36.69 19.47 0.64
C GLU A 991 35.79 19.85 -0.55
N GLN A 992 36.38 20.11 -1.72
CA GLN A 992 35.65 20.50 -2.94
C GLN A 992 34.68 19.43 -3.44
N PHE A 993 35.01 18.14 -3.27
CA PHE A 993 34.11 17.04 -3.57
C PHE A 993 32.96 16.98 -2.58
N THR A 994 33.24 17.11 -1.28
CA THR A 994 32.21 17.06 -0.23
C THR A 994 31.21 18.21 -0.35
N SER A 995 31.65 19.39 -0.78
CA SER A 995 30.78 20.55 -0.99
C SER A 995 29.89 20.45 -2.23
N GLN A 996 30.11 19.50 -3.16
CA GLN A 996 29.25 19.40 -4.35
C GLN A 996 27.79 19.06 -3.96
N GLN A 997 26.80 19.73 -4.53
CA GLN A 997 25.38 19.50 -4.26
C GLN A 997 24.80 18.30 -5.02
N TYR A 998 25.52 17.76 -6.01
CA TYR A 998 25.08 16.56 -6.72
C TYR A 998 25.26 15.30 -5.87
N GLU A 999 24.16 14.60 -5.57
CA GLU A 999 24.18 13.46 -4.64
C GLU A 999 24.75 12.17 -5.25
N SER A 1000 24.51 11.93 -6.55
CA SER A 1000 24.89 10.70 -7.25
C SER A 1000 26.36 10.75 -7.72
N LYS A 1001 27.29 10.90 -6.78
CA LYS A 1001 28.74 11.05 -7.04
C LYS A 1001 29.59 10.11 -6.20
N GLU A 1002 30.77 9.77 -6.71
CA GLU A 1002 31.85 9.17 -5.94
C GLU A 1002 33.22 9.77 -6.30
N LEU A 1003 34.19 9.67 -5.40
CA LEU A 1003 35.53 10.24 -5.54
C LEU A 1003 36.58 9.14 -5.54
N TYR A 1004 37.39 9.12 -6.59
CA TYR A 1004 38.53 8.25 -6.77
C TYR A 1004 39.80 9.09 -6.67
N MET A 1005 40.52 8.92 -5.56
CA MET A 1005 41.80 9.59 -5.34
C MET A 1005 42.94 8.64 -5.70
N LEU A 1006 43.68 8.99 -6.75
CA LEU A 1006 44.86 8.26 -7.18
C LEU A 1006 46.10 8.90 -6.56
N VAL A 1007 46.69 8.21 -5.59
CA VAL A 1007 47.69 8.75 -4.68
C VAL A 1007 49.09 8.25 -5.05
N ASP A 1008 50.04 9.18 -5.16
CA ASP A 1008 51.46 8.88 -5.30
C ASP A 1008 52.14 8.59 -3.95
N THR A 1009 53.40 8.18 -3.97
CA THR A 1009 54.18 7.92 -2.76
C THR A 1009 54.73 9.22 -2.18
N PHE A 1010 54.09 9.74 -1.12
CA PHE A 1010 54.55 10.88 -0.31
C PHE A 1010 54.36 10.63 1.19
N ASP A 1011 55.06 11.37 2.06
CA ASP A 1011 54.96 11.15 3.51
C ASP A 1011 53.52 11.23 4.04
N GLY A 1012 53.03 10.11 4.62
CA GLY A 1012 51.67 9.99 5.15
C GLY A 1012 50.64 9.43 4.17
N TYR A 1013 50.99 9.09 2.92
CA TYR A 1013 50.04 8.50 1.95
C TYR A 1013 49.37 7.21 2.44
N LEU A 1014 50.11 6.33 3.14
CA LEU A 1014 49.55 5.08 3.73
C LEU A 1014 48.57 5.36 4.88
N GLU A 1015 48.69 6.49 5.57
CA GLU A 1015 47.72 6.91 6.59
C GLU A 1015 46.41 7.30 5.92
N LEU A 1016 46.48 8.12 4.87
CA LEU A 1016 45.33 8.54 4.07
C LEU A 1016 44.62 7.34 3.43
N PHE A 1017 45.39 6.43 2.82
CA PHE A 1017 44.86 5.21 2.21
C PHE A 1017 44.12 4.30 3.20
N ARG A 1018 44.67 4.11 4.42
CA ARG A 1018 44.02 3.31 5.46
C ARG A 1018 42.78 3.99 6.03
N LYS A 1019 42.79 5.32 6.13
CA LYS A 1019 41.70 6.11 6.73
C LYS A 1019 40.52 6.32 5.78
N TYR A 1020 40.77 6.47 4.49
CA TYR A 1020 39.77 6.84 3.49
C TYR A 1020 39.59 5.73 2.46
N ASN A 1021 38.56 4.91 2.69
CA ASN A 1021 37.98 3.94 1.76
C ASN A 1021 36.53 3.70 2.19
N THR A 1022 35.70 4.71 1.96
CA THR A 1022 34.27 4.70 2.30
C THR A 1022 33.44 4.34 1.07
N LYS A 1023 32.10 4.30 1.22
CA LYS A 1023 31.19 4.05 0.09
C LYS A 1023 31.33 5.09 -1.03
N SER A 1024 31.63 6.35 -0.72
CA SER A 1024 31.69 7.47 -1.68
C SER A 1024 33.10 7.98 -1.97
N VAL A 1025 34.11 7.63 -1.17
CA VAL A 1025 35.51 8.05 -1.37
C VAL A 1025 36.40 6.82 -1.36
N LYS A 1026 37.05 6.54 -2.49
CA LYS A 1026 37.95 5.40 -2.70
C LYS A 1026 39.36 5.92 -3.00
N THR A 1027 40.36 5.32 -2.36
CA THR A 1027 41.77 5.66 -2.58
C THR A 1027 42.47 4.53 -3.31
N PHE A 1028 43.29 4.89 -4.30
CA PHE A 1028 44.05 3.97 -5.14
C PHE A 1028 45.51 4.41 -5.15
N ILE A 1029 46.44 3.45 -5.19
CA ILE A 1029 47.87 3.75 -5.30
C ILE A 1029 48.24 3.72 -6.78
N ARG A 1030 48.80 4.83 -7.29
CA ARG A 1030 49.10 5.02 -8.72
C ARG A 1030 49.90 3.87 -9.34
N SER A 1031 50.93 3.39 -8.63
CA SER A 1031 51.80 2.31 -9.10
C SER A 1031 51.09 0.98 -9.37
N TYR A 1032 49.86 0.77 -8.87
CA TYR A 1032 49.08 -0.45 -9.05
C TYR A 1032 48.02 -0.35 -10.17
N MET A 1033 47.91 0.78 -10.86
CA MET A 1033 46.89 0.96 -11.91
C MET A 1033 47.13 0.14 -13.17
N HIS A 1034 48.37 -0.30 -13.42
CA HIS A 1034 48.72 -1.25 -14.50
C HIS A 1034 47.96 -2.58 -14.48
N LYS A 1035 47.22 -2.86 -13.39
CA LYS A 1035 46.35 -4.04 -13.26
C LYS A 1035 45.02 -3.90 -14.00
N TYR A 1036 44.63 -2.70 -14.38
CA TYR A 1036 43.41 -2.41 -15.14
C TYR A 1036 43.79 -2.09 -16.58
N GLN A 1037 43.09 -2.67 -17.55
CA GLN A 1037 43.40 -2.46 -18.97
C GLN A 1037 42.85 -1.14 -19.49
N ASN A 1038 41.65 -0.76 -19.07
CA ASN A 1038 40.94 0.42 -19.57
C ASN A 1038 40.04 1.04 -18.48
N MET A 1039 39.46 2.21 -18.77
CA MET A 1039 38.64 2.96 -17.81
C MET A 1039 37.43 2.18 -17.28
N LEU A 1040 36.78 1.33 -18.09
CA LEU A 1040 35.57 0.61 -17.69
C LEU A 1040 35.85 -0.54 -16.71
N GLU A 1041 37.09 -1.03 -16.64
CA GLU A 1041 37.49 -2.00 -15.61
C GLU A 1041 37.71 -1.33 -14.25
N TRP A 1042 37.99 -0.03 -14.24
CA TRP A 1042 38.27 0.73 -13.04
C TRP A 1042 37.04 1.50 -12.52
N ILE A 1043 36.24 2.07 -13.41
CA ILE A 1043 35.07 2.91 -13.09
C ILE A 1043 33.79 2.22 -13.56
N ASP A 1044 32.85 2.03 -12.64
CA ASP A 1044 31.55 1.40 -12.89
C ASP A 1044 30.43 2.42 -13.19
N THR A 1045 30.72 3.72 -13.08
CA THR A 1045 29.75 4.80 -13.28
C THR A 1045 29.64 5.20 -14.75
N PRO A 1046 28.44 5.59 -15.23
CA PRO A 1046 28.23 5.99 -16.63
C PRO A 1046 29.00 7.26 -17.01
N TYR A 1047 29.28 8.14 -16.04
CA TYR A 1047 30.07 9.36 -16.25
C TYR A 1047 31.31 9.38 -15.37
N MET A 1048 32.34 10.07 -15.84
CA MET A 1048 33.54 10.43 -15.09
C MET A 1048 33.90 11.90 -15.30
N THR A 1049 34.66 12.46 -14.37
CA THR A 1049 35.20 13.83 -14.46
C THR A 1049 36.53 13.90 -13.74
N TYR A 1050 37.35 14.88 -14.09
CA TYR A 1050 38.66 15.09 -13.49
C TYR A 1050 38.68 16.39 -12.68
N PHE A 1051 39.07 16.30 -11.42
CA PHE A 1051 39.38 17.45 -10.60
C PHE A 1051 40.88 17.69 -10.63
N ASP A 1052 41.28 18.78 -11.27
CA ASP A 1052 42.65 19.25 -11.25
C ASP A 1052 42.95 19.89 -9.88
N ILE A 1053 44.07 19.50 -9.29
CA ILE A 1053 44.50 19.98 -7.96
C ILE A 1053 44.80 21.49 -7.92
N HIS A 1054 45.00 22.11 -9.09
CA HIS A 1054 45.26 23.55 -9.24
C HIS A 1054 43.99 24.36 -9.50
N ASP A 1055 42.86 23.71 -9.77
CA ASP A 1055 41.60 24.36 -10.15
C ASP A 1055 40.62 24.41 -8.97
N TYR A 1056 39.69 25.36 -9.04
CA TYR A 1056 38.60 25.51 -8.07
C TYR A 1056 37.27 25.07 -8.70
N TYR A 1057 36.53 24.27 -7.94
CA TYR A 1057 35.24 23.68 -8.27
C TYR A 1057 34.20 24.14 -7.24
N GLY A 1058 33.29 25.00 -7.67
CA GLY A 1058 32.17 25.49 -6.85
C GLY A 1058 31.16 24.39 -6.53
N GLU A 1059 30.31 24.61 -5.52
CA GLU A 1059 29.38 23.58 -5.00
C GLU A 1059 28.38 23.06 -6.04
N HIS A 1060 28.07 23.85 -7.07
CA HIS A 1060 27.15 23.46 -8.14
C HIS A 1060 27.85 22.98 -9.42
N TYR A 1061 29.19 22.86 -9.44
CA TYR A 1061 29.93 22.45 -10.63
C TYR A 1061 29.41 21.13 -11.22
N LEU A 1062 29.32 20.08 -10.42
CA LEU A 1062 28.79 18.80 -10.87
C LEU A 1062 27.28 18.87 -11.14
N SER A 1063 26.52 19.58 -10.30
CA SER A 1063 25.08 19.70 -10.47
C SER A 1063 24.72 20.30 -11.83
N ASP A 1064 25.38 21.40 -12.21
CA ASP A 1064 25.09 22.10 -13.46
C ASP A 1064 25.46 21.22 -14.68
N LEU A 1065 26.62 20.55 -14.66
CA LEU A 1065 27.04 19.64 -15.74
C LEU A 1065 26.16 18.38 -15.82
N MET A 1066 25.79 17.78 -14.69
CA MET A 1066 24.95 16.58 -14.66
C MET A 1066 23.50 16.88 -15.03
N LEU A 1067 22.98 18.08 -14.73
CA LEU A 1067 21.66 18.52 -15.23
C LEU A 1067 21.64 18.59 -16.76
N ALA A 1068 22.77 18.91 -17.42
CA ALA A 1068 22.83 18.94 -18.88
C ALA A 1068 22.58 17.56 -19.53
N THR A 1069 22.88 16.46 -18.82
CA THR A 1069 22.58 15.10 -19.30
C THR A 1069 21.07 14.85 -19.50
N THR A 1070 20.20 15.70 -18.93
CA THR A 1070 18.75 15.60 -19.11
C THR A 1070 18.27 16.13 -20.45
N PHE A 1071 19.07 16.94 -21.16
CA PHE A 1071 18.68 17.60 -22.40
C PHE A 1071 19.70 17.47 -23.55
N THR A 1072 20.90 16.93 -23.29
CA THR A 1072 21.89 16.60 -24.33
C THR A 1072 22.48 15.22 -24.10
N ASP A 1073 22.67 14.46 -25.18
CA ASP A 1073 23.29 13.13 -25.17
C ASP A 1073 24.79 13.18 -25.56
N SER A 1074 25.41 14.36 -25.46
CA SER A 1074 26.81 14.57 -25.83
C SER A 1074 27.75 13.63 -25.07
N ASP A 1075 28.82 13.19 -25.74
CA ASP A 1075 29.85 12.34 -25.14
C ASP A 1075 30.65 13.09 -24.06
N PHE A 1076 30.88 14.39 -24.30
CA PHE A 1076 31.60 15.30 -23.41
C PHE A 1076 30.70 16.51 -23.11
N ILE A 1077 30.55 16.85 -21.83
CA ILE A 1077 29.79 18.02 -21.37
C ILE A 1077 30.70 18.80 -20.44
N GLY A 1078 31.03 20.04 -20.79
CA GLY A 1078 31.98 20.82 -20.00
C GLY A 1078 31.74 22.32 -20.08
N LYS A 1079 32.72 23.11 -19.68
CA LYS A 1079 32.68 24.57 -19.69
C LYS A 1079 33.73 25.08 -20.66
N SER A 1080 33.33 25.46 -21.87
CA SER A 1080 34.24 26.08 -22.86
C SER A 1080 34.55 27.52 -22.44
N THR A 1081 33.52 28.26 -22.04
CA THR A 1081 33.66 29.55 -21.34
C THR A 1081 33.84 29.30 -19.85
N TYR A 1082 34.87 29.87 -19.24
CA TYR A 1082 35.16 29.71 -17.81
C TYR A 1082 35.99 30.86 -17.26
N TYR A 1083 36.16 30.93 -15.94
CA TYR A 1083 37.03 31.90 -15.29
C TYR A 1083 38.43 31.32 -15.03
N GLU A 1084 39.47 32.12 -15.21
CA GLU A 1084 40.84 31.81 -14.84
C GLU A 1084 41.33 32.82 -13.81
N TYR A 1085 42.03 32.35 -12.78
CA TYR A 1085 42.67 33.22 -11.82
C TYR A 1085 44.03 33.70 -12.33
N ASP A 1086 44.17 35.02 -12.52
CA ASP A 1086 45.46 35.64 -12.82
C ASP A 1086 46.14 36.10 -11.53
N ALA A 1087 47.12 35.31 -11.08
CA ALA A 1087 47.88 35.60 -9.87
C ALA A 1087 48.69 36.90 -9.93
N LYS A 1088 49.03 37.42 -11.12
CA LYS A 1088 49.82 38.66 -11.26
C LYS A 1088 49.00 39.90 -10.93
N VAL A 1089 47.73 39.90 -11.36
CA VAL A 1089 46.81 41.03 -11.15
C VAL A 1089 45.78 40.77 -10.05
N GLN A 1090 45.78 39.57 -9.46
CA GLN A 1090 44.85 39.13 -8.41
C GLN A 1090 43.39 39.34 -8.83
N SER A 1091 43.03 38.87 -10.02
CA SER A 1091 41.67 39.00 -10.55
C SER A 1091 41.24 37.78 -11.35
N LEU A 1092 39.93 37.59 -11.51
CA LEU A 1092 39.36 36.60 -12.42
C LEU A 1092 39.29 37.15 -13.84
N ARG A 1093 39.74 36.35 -14.81
CA ARG A 1093 39.60 36.64 -16.25
C ARG A 1093 38.71 35.58 -16.88
N GLU A 1094 37.68 36.00 -17.61
CA GLU A 1094 36.87 35.09 -18.41
C GLU A 1094 37.64 34.65 -19.67
N GLN A 1095 37.56 33.36 -19.98
CA GLN A 1095 38.17 32.71 -21.13
C GLN A 1095 37.09 32.25 -22.11
N ASN A 1096 37.38 32.28 -23.42
CA ASN A 1096 36.50 31.82 -24.51
C ASN A 1096 35.06 32.35 -24.39
N HIS A 1097 34.91 33.68 -24.42
CA HIS A 1097 33.62 34.37 -24.29
C HIS A 1097 32.53 33.83 -25.22
N HIS A 1098 31.27 33.90 -24.76
CA HIS A 1098 30.06 33.63 -25.53
C HIS A 1098 29.84 32.19 -26.00
N HIS A 1099 30.54 31.22 -25.42
CA HIS A 1099 30.40 29.80 -25.75
C HIS A 1099 29.57 28.97 -24.76
N GLU A 1100 28.64 29.60 -24.04
CA GLU A 1100 27.74 28.89 -23.12
C GLU A 1100 26.56 28.23 -23.86
N TYR A 1101 26.16 27.03 -23.44
CA TYR A 1101 25.00 26.28 -23.94
C TYR A 1101 24.99 25.98 -25.45
N GLU A 1102 26.13 25.60 -26.02
CA GLU A 1102 26.25 25.22 -27.43
C GLU A 1102 27.20 24.03 -27.64
N PHE A 1103 27.14 23.44 -28.83
CA PHE A 1103 28.10 22.43 -29.26
C PHE A 1103 29.41 23.11 -29.67
N VAL A 1104 30.52 22.64 -29.11
CA VAL A 1104 31.85 23.24 -29.29
C VAL A 1104 32.82 22.23 -29.88
N THR A 1105 33.98 22.70 -30.33
CA THR A 1105 35.01 21.86 -30.93
C THR A 1105 36.16 21.52 -29.99
N SER A 1106 36.19 22.12 -28.80
CA SER A 1106 37.27 21.96 -27.82
C SER A 1106 36.70 22.05 -26.41
N LEU A 1107 37.19 21.18 -25.53
CA LEU A 1107 36.91 21.15 -24.10
C LEU A 1107 38.14 20.62 -23.38
N ARG A 1108 38.50 21.27 -22.27
CA ARG A 1108 39.60 20.82 -21.40
C ARG A 1108 39.12 19.72 -20.43
N PRO A 1109 39.96 18.72 -20.12
CA PRO A 1109 39.60 17.64 -19.19
C PRO A 1109 39.15 18.12 -17.81
N ALA A 1110 39.84 19.10 -17.23
CA ALA A 1110 39.55 19.63 -15.91
C ALA A 1110 38.21 20.37 -15.78
N ALA A 1111 37.57 20.72 -16.91
CA ALA A 1111 36.32 21.49 -16.93
C ALA A 1111 35.16 20.70 -17.57
N ALA A 1112 35.23 19.36 -17.59
CA ALA A 1112 34.23 18.53 -18.25
C ALA A 1112 33.89 17.24 -17.48
N ILE A 1113 32.65 16.78 -17.66
CA ILE A 1113 32.23 15.40 -17.45
C ILE A 1113 32.22 14.66 -18.79
N VAL A 1114 32.47 13.35 -18.76
CA VAL A 1114 32.58 12.51 -19.95
C VAL A 1114 31.86 11.19 -19.73
N LYS A 1115 31.18 10.66 -20.75
CA LYS A 1115 30.69 9.28 -20.74
C LYS A 1115 31.86 8.30 -20.64
N THR A 1116 31.89 7.47 -19.60
CA THR A 1116 33.01 6.56 -19.31
C THR A 1116 33.32 5.62 -20.49
N GLU A 1117 32.28 5.17 -21.21
CA GLU A 1117 32.39 4.26 -22.35
C GLU A 1117 33.16 4.83 -23.56
N VAL A 1118 33.33 6.16 -23.64
CA VAL A 1118 34.12 6.81 -24.70
C VAL A 1118 35.57 6.31 -24.70
N PHE A 1119 36.09 5.96 -23.52
CA PHE A 1119 37.45 5.49 -23.32
C PHE A 1119 37.59 3.95 -23.39
N SER A 1120 36.55 3.22 -23.79
CA SER A 1120 36.54 1.75 -23.84
C SER A 1120 37.65 1.12 -24.69
N LYS A 1121 38.21 1.86 -25.66
CA LYS A 1121 39.25 1.38 -26.58
C LYS A 1121 40.64 1.96 -26.28
N GLU A 1122 40.79 2.70 -25.19
CA GLU A 1122 42.06 3.31 -24.79
C GLU A 1122 42.57 2.69 -23.50
N SER A 1123 43.89 2.59 -23.35
CA SER A 1123 44.46 2.11 -22.10
C SER A 1123 44.25 3.12 -20.98
N LEU A 1124 44.09 2.62 -19.75
CA LEU A 1124 43.93 3.45 -18.56
C LEU A 1124 45.06 4.48 -18.44
N GLU A 1125 46.31 4.07 -18.67
CA GLU A 1125 47.48 4.94 -18.59
C GLU A 1125 47.40 6.10 -19.58
N THR A 1126 47.01 5.83 -20.84
CA THR A 1126 46.90 6.88 -21.86
C THR A 1126 45.80 7.88 -21.51
N VAL A 1127 44.67 7.42 -20.96
CA VAL A 1127 43.59 8.32 -20.55
C VAL A 1127 44.02 9.19 -19.37
N LEU A 1128 44.65 8.60 -18.34
CA LEU A 1128 45.16 9.34 -17.18
C LEU A 1128 46.22 10.37 -17.58
N GLU A 1129 47.18 10.00 -18.43
CA GLU A 1129 48.20 10.92 -18.95
C GLU A 1129 47.59 12.08 -19.74
N LYS A 1130 46.59 11.81 -20.59
CA LYS A 1130 45.90 12.87 -21.34
C LYS A 1130 45.19 13.85 -20.42
N VAL A 1131 44.48 13.33 -19.42
CA VAL A 1131 43.72 14.12 -18.45
C VAL A 1131 44.65 14.96 -17.58
N GLU A 1132 45.73 14.37 -17.05
CA GLU A 1132 46.75 15.05 -16.23
C GLU A 1132 47.49 16.14 -17.00
N ASN A 1133 47.85 15.88 -18.26
CA ASN A 1133 48.51 16.86 -19.12
C ASN A 1133 47.56 17.94 -19.66
N GLY A 1134 46.27 17.88 -19.33
CA GLY A 1134 45.25 18.81 -19.84
C GLY A 1134 45.05 18.74 -21.35
N SER A 1135 45.23 17.56 -21.95
CA SER A 1135 45.07 17.35 -23.40
C SER A 1135 43.63 17.57 -23.85
N ASP A 1136 43.43 18.46 -24.81
CA ASP A 1136 42.11 18.86 -25.28
C ASP A 1136 41.32 17.70 -25.92
N PHE A 1137 40.01 17.65 -25.64
CA PHE A 1137 39.11 16.63 -26.18
C PHE A 1137 38.73 16.81 -27.66
N ALA A 1138 39.18 17.87 -28.34
CA ALA A 1138 38.98 18.09 -29.78
C ALA A 1138 39.42 16.89 -30.63
N SER A 1139 40.43 16.15 -30.17
CA SER A 1139 40.91 14.95 -30.85
C SER A 1139 39.86 13.84 -30.97
N TYR A 1140 38.79 13.87 -30.18
CA TYR A 1140 37.69 12.90 -30.23
C TYR A 1140 36.64 13.19 -31.30
N LEU A 1141 36.57 14.42 -31.82
CA LEU A 1141 35.66 14.79 -32.92
C LEU A 1141 35.86 13.91 -34.16
N LYS A 1142 37.11 13.54 -34.46
CA LYS A 1142 37.46 12.67 -35.61
C LYS A 1142 36.87 11.25 -35.50
N TYR A 1143 36.42 10.86 -34.30
CA TYR A 1143 35.73 9.60 -34.05
C TYR A 1143 34.20 9.76 -33.98
N GLY A 1144 33.68 10.92 -34.40
CA GLY A 1144 32.24 11.23 -34.38
C GLY A 1144 31.69 11.59 -33.00
N LYS A 1145 32.56 11.87 -32.03
CA LYS A 1145 32.18 12.24 -30.67
C LYS A 1145 31.72 13.69 -30.59
N GLN A 1146 30.74 13.98 -29.73
CA GLN A 1146 30.16 15.31 -29.57
C GLN A 1146 30.60 15.97 -28.25
N LEU A 1147 30.92 17.27 -28.33
CA LEU A 1147 31.31 18.11 -27.20
C LEU A 1147 30.26 19.22 -27.02
N PHE A 1148 29.77 19.39 -25.79
CA PHE A 1148 28.80 20.40 -25.43
C PHE A 1148 29.34 21.29 -24.30
N SER A 1149 29.23 22.60 -24.49
CA SER A 1149 29.59 23.60 -23.49
C SER A 1149 28.36 24.06 -22.73
N ASN A 1150 28.44 24.04 -21.40
CA ASN A 1150 27.42 24.48 -20.45
C ASN A 1150 27.68 25.95 -20.04
N ASP A 1151 27.15 26.37 -18.89
CA ASP A 1151 27.43 27.68 -18.31
C ASP A 1151 28.90 27.86 -17.88
N LYS A 1152 29.29 29.10 -17.57
CA LYS A 1152 30.66 29.48 -17.18
C LYS A 1152 30.94 29.55 -15.68
N TYR A 1153 29.93 29.33 -14.83
CA TYR A 1153 30.01 29.51 -13.37
C TYR A 1153 30.53 28.25 -12.67
N ASN A 1154 30.78 28.37 -11.36
CA ASN A 1154 31.21 27.28 -10.49
C ASN A 1154 32.55 26.61 -10.87
N TYR A 1155 33.40 27.27 -11.66
CA TYR A 1155 34.74 26.75 -12.01
C TYR A 1155 35.75 27.88 -12.23
N VAL A 1156 36.94 27.75 -11.62
CA VAL A 1156 38.09 28.64 -11.86
C VAL A 1156 39.33 27.83 -12.13
N SER A 1157 39.94 28.01 -13.29
CA SER A 1157 41.23 27.40 -13.56
C SER A 1157 42.40 28.15 -12.93
N ASN A 1158 43.47 27.43 -12.59
CA ASN A 1158 44.72 27.95 -12.02
C ASN A 1158 44.54 28.66 -10.67
N ALA A 1159 43.46 28.37 -9.95
CA ALA A 1159 43.14 28.95 -8.65
C ALA A 1159 44.23 28.74 -7.59
N PHE A 1160 44.96 27.61 -7.65
CA PHE A 1160 45.96 27.21 -6.66
C PHE A 1160 47.38 27.03 -7.23
N LYS A 1161 47.64 27.45 -8.48
CA LYS A 1161 48.87 27.14 -9.22
C LYS A 1161 50.18 27.71 -8.64
N ASN A 1162 50.12 28.85 -7.94
CA ASN A 1162 51.32 29.62 -7.55
C ASN A 1162 51.60 29.71 -6.04
N ASN A 1163 50.78 29.12 -5.17
CA ASN A 1163 51.01 29.13 -3.72
C ASN A 1163 50.03 28.21 -2.98
N ASP A 1164 50.54 27.23 -2.22
CA ASP A 1164 49.72 26.43 -1.29
C ASP A 1164 49.10 27.23 -0.13
N LYS A 1165 49.41 28.53 -0.01
CA LYS A 1165 48.99 29.41 1.10
C LYS A 1165 48.10 30.59 0.71
N GLN A 1166 47.92 30.93 -0.57
CA GLN A 1166 47.05 32.02 -0.98
C GLN A 1166 45.72 31.46 -1.49
N GLN A 1167 44.68 31.59 -0.68
CA GLN A 1167 43.31 31.29 -1.06
C GLN A 1167 42.81 32.38 -2.00
N ILE A 1168 42.13 32.02 -3.11
CA ILE A 1168 41.34 33.01 -3.87
C ILE A 1168 40.43 33.74 -2.88
N ASP A 1169 40.33 35.06 -3.03
CA ASP A 1169 39.46 35.89 -2.20
C ASP A 1169 38.02 35.35 -2.22
N ARG A 1170 37.41 35.22 -1.04
CA ARG A 1170 36.01 34.80 -0.89
C ARG A 1170 35.07 35.70 -1.69
N GLU A 1171 35.35 36.99 -1.81
CA GLU A 1171 34.54 37.91 -2.61
C GLU A 1171 34.66 37.65 -4.12
N MET A 1172 35.79 37.10 -4.59
CA MET A 1172 35.92 36.66 -6.00
C MET A 1172 35.20 35.34 -6.24
N ILE A 1173 35.27 34.40 -5.28
CA ILE A 1173 34.52 33.13 -5.36
C ILE A 1173 33.01 33.41 -5.39
N LYS A 1174 32.50 34.35 -4.58
CA LYS A 1174 31.08 34.73 -4.62
C LYS A 1174 30.60 35.28 -5.97
N GLN A 1175 31.49 35.86 -6.78
CA GLN A 1175 31.11 36.38 -8.10
C GLN A 1175 30.79 35.27 -9.11
N ILE A 1176 31.28 34.06 -8.86
CA ILE A 1176 31.14 32.93 -9.78
C ILE A 1176 30.35 31.76 -9.20
N GLN A 1177 30.07 31.78 -7.89
CA GLN A 1177 29.16 30.87 -7.22
C GLN A 1177 27.74 31.42 -7.34
N ILE A 1178 27.13 31.15 -8.48
CA ILE A 1178 25.71 31.39 -8.74
C ILE A 1178 24.95 30.09 -8.58
#